data_AF-A0A816T5Z9-F1
#
_entry.id   AF-A0A816T5Z9-F1
#
_cell.length_a   1.000
_cell.length_b   1.000
_cell.length_c   1.000
_cell.angle_alpha   90.00
_cell.angle_beta   90.00
_cell.angle_gamma   90.00
#
_symmetry.space_group_name_H-M   'P 1'
#
loop_
_entity.id
_entity.type
_entity.pdbx_description
1 polymer ?
#
loop_
_entity_poly.entity_id
_entity_poly.type
_entity_poly.pdbx_seq_one_letter_code
_entity_poly.pdbx_strand_id
1 'polypeptide(L)'
;MAHPENINNVQYQYNGMQAILFNKLKESRQQFPDYDSKPIHVLAAVHDNVDGQLELCLQQESKEHTGERIVLIPYHLENSHWIGILMEFHSNGQIKRAEYIDSVNGLDDVPDGLQKQFTKVYPNGSLQVKSVQKQNDSNNSTALTVDNLLIAANVRLPTNINCSTEETSTLSSATYTPKEGNEYELSELQQKLNSGLQKYNFQNVDELETEIQDTTERIQRFHRQSRTEKAQEEVKFLDELKELKELSDKIARWIPNKSVSLFNHELKLQELKEKLNSGLTKINLLNVNQLPGEIRDAEERIKKYQKQGRQENAQDEMKFLHELQELERISEEICTLTSVPSADLTHEPTTESSLSALPVITEISTSDEHNKKRLYLEVLLGDMTDIPSCAEKTIVEFLVHYENRLLEVCTSSQEENVETSSLQKLRDQIKREEFLTEDTKVILQDLEMHKESSNYQSIVDCLKKLLQAIRPLNVLEIQRLVREAEKTAELIRDKEIILLIGETGTGKSTTIQFLTGSKMKKTKVEIVSGRFLEHITIDGPPQNPQLHRISSSALNKSETRYITPVTVPLRDILGAHENDHITLCDAPGFSDTAGPEVDIANSLGVIEALKGTKSVKLLVLSSYKSLGDRGQGIQKLAEILINMVHGIDNKLKAIVYAFTKYPPPTDINALLRDIKASKVDTNSSLRSNSAFMAVLTDMIEKTEEDAFVIDPIRDNPKKLIRMLTNMKGIHYPADFFRFSMSGETRATIDKHVQRDRLGISYAMKNKDNKLMSYYLNDLKILKNLINKYNIPQVYEQSISSINESISRYCAEVKEKFNRVMTSRDGLTVDDIRDYKTCVEYLQEIQLTKEHLGQSLPSPKTLMQNVAFHLDERRRTLQEEGLDSPLIEIYLDNFHMLKTSFNELETDYRSCCDEFEKHFDNLVQTAREPILKYDFKQVAEIFTKISKSSHILKNHLCEQINNKHNDIVQLLLRHLNMFLNEIDPILAKNKLNKDDIDILNSHIETLRSAKENYVLRQYISTYVEMLKTIVEVGKKHSMDNMSPVYTTDLNEIYDEFIAKIIQYFDDIVLRITKRFEESDSHALENIGELVEDMNVIRTIPEVESKTARTYYSTVENIRDYMDQLRRDVGNQLIDSIDQPSESITDKQLIRSLSHLKNTHWIESVNPGKYDTSMNQLKEQVIEYAEQLQSRLKKT
;
A
#
# COMPACT_ATOMS: atom_id res chain seq x y z
N MET A 1 -10.13 -46.26 40.11
CA MET A 1 -10.96 -45.84 38.97
C MET A 1 -11.00 -44.32 38.99
N ALA A 2 -10.19 -43.69 38.15
CA ALA A 2 -10.16 -42.23 37.95
C ALA A 2 -10.53 -41.97 36.48
N HIS A 3 -11.38 -40.98 36.24
CA HIS A 3 -11.97 -40.64 34.95
C HIS A 3 -10.95 -40.11 33.92
N PRO A 4 -11.18 -40.27 32.60
CA PRO A 4 -10.21 -39.97 31.54
C PRO A 4 -10.28 -38.54 30.96
N GLU A 5 -10.84 -37.57 31.68
CA GLU A 5 -11.13 -36.23 31.09
C GLU A 5 -10.02 -35.18 31.25
N ASN A 6 -8.91 -35.49 31.94
CA ASN A 6 -7.87 -34.48 32.24
C ASN A 6 -6.61 -34.51 31.35
N ILE A 7 -6.60 -35.29 30.26
CA ILE A 7 -5.40 -35.43 29.41
C ILE A 7 -5.44 -34.50 28.17
N ASN A 8 -6.62 -34.11 27.70
CA ASN A 8 -6.75 -33.33 26.46
C ASN A 8 -6.41 -31.83 26.61
N ASN A 9 -6.41 -31.27 27.82
CA ASN A 9 -6.16 -29.84 28.03
C ASN A 9 -4.67 -29.48 28.20
N VAL A 10 -3.79 -30.44 28.45
CA VAL A 10 -2.33 -30.20 28.53
C VAL A 10 -1.67 -30.34 27.14
N GLN A 11 -2.33 -31.01 26.21
CA GLN A 11 -1.83 -31.29 24.86
C GLN A 11 -1.82 -30.07 23.93
N TYR A 12 -2.48 -28.96 24.31
CA TYR A 12 -2.60 -27.75 23.48
C TYR A 12 -1.51 -26.68 23.72
N GLN A 13 -0.72 -26.77 24.81
CA GLN A 13 0.23 -25.71 25.16
C GLN A 13 1.63 -25.83 24.52
N TYR A 14 2.01 -26.97 23.91
CA TYR A 14 3.41 -27.20 23.51
C TYR A 14 3.63 -27.81 22.10
N ASN A 15 2.64 -27.73 21.21
CA ASN A 15 2.73 -28.21 19.81
C ASN A 15 3.66 -27.39 18.88
N GLY A 16 4.34 -26.36 19.39
CA GLY A 16 5.24 -25.51 18.59
C GLY A 16 6.41 -26.27 17.97
N MET A 17 7.06 -27.17 18.72
CA MET A 17 8.19 -27.98 18.22
C MET A 17 7.76 -29.00 17.16
N GLN A 18 6.63 -29.67 17.38
CA GLN A 18 6.05 -30.59 16.39
C GLN A 18 5.70 -29.84 15.10
N ALA A 19 5.09 -28.65 15.20
CA ALA A 19 4.72 -27.83 14.05
C ALA A 19 5.94 -27.35 13.26
N ILE A 20 7.02 -26.91 13.94
CA ILE A 20 8.27 -26.50 13.29
C ILE A 20 8.91 -27.68 12.53
N LEU A 21 9.01 -28.85 13.18
CA LEU A 21 9.57 -30.05 12.57
C LEU A 21 8.72 -30.54 11.38
N PHE A 22 7.39 -30.49 11.50
CA PHE A 22 6.47 -30.84 10.43
C PHE A 22 6.55 -29.87 9.23
N ASN A 23 6.65 -28.56 9.49
CA ASN A 23 6.78 -27.54 8.44
C ASN A 23 8.10 -27.68 7.68
N LYS A 24 9.24 -27.83 8.37
CA LYS A 24 10.54 -28.06 7.71
C LYS A 24 10.54 -29.34 6.87
N LEU A 25 9.88 -30.39 7.33
CA LEU A 25 9.73 -31.64 6.57
C LEU A 25 8.85 -31.46 5.32
N LYS A 26 7.82 -30.61 5.40
CA LYS A 26 6.97 -30.24 4.26
C LYS A 26 7.74 -29.38 3.24
N GLU A 27 8.50 -28.40 3.69
CA GLU A 27 9.35 -27.54 2.85
C GLU A 27 10.40 -28.37 2.10
N SER A 28 11.10 -29.28 2.80
CA SER A 28 12.07 -30.18 2.17
C SER A 28 11.43 -31.07 1.09
N ARG A 29 10.23 -31.60 1.33
CA ARG A 29 9.48 -32.39 0.33
C ARG A 29 9.04 -31.57 -0.89
N GLN A 30 8.72 -30.28 -0.70
CA GLN A 30 8.40 -29.38 -1.80
C GLN A 30 9.64 -29.06 -2.65
N GLN A 31 10.80 -28.94 -2.02
CA GLN A 31 12.06 -28.60 -2.68
C GLN A 31 12.75 -29.80 -3.34
N PHE A 32 12.55 -31.01 -2.80
CA PHE A 32 13.15 -32.26 -3.29
C PHE A 32 12.09 -33.38 -3.48
N PRO A 33 11.20 -33.28 -4.48
CA PRO A 33 10.08 -34.21 -4.67
C PRO A 33 10.48 -35.64 -5.11
N ASP A 34 11.67 -35.84 -5.69
CA ASP A 34 12.15 -37.14 -6.21
C ASP A 34 12.85 -38.03 -5.16
N TYR A 35 12.79 -37.66 -3.88
CA TYR A 35 13.45 -38.42 -2.81
C TYR A 35 12.48 -39.48 -2.24
N ASP A 36 12.73 -40.74 -2.56
CA ASP A 36 11.97 -41.91 -2.12
C ASP A 36 12.20 -42.18 -0.61
N SER A 37 11.68 -41.29 0.24
CA SER A 37 11.77 -41.42 1.70
C SER A 37 10.61 -42.25 2.22
N LYS A 38 10.93 -43.24 3.06
CA LYS A 38 9.97 -43.96 3.91
C LYS A 38 9.01 -42.97 4.59
N PRO A 39 7.74 -43.34 4.82
CA PRO A 39 6.80 -42.45 5.50
C PRO A 39 7.36 -42.02 6.86
N ILE A 40 7.51 -40.71 7.03
CA ILE A 40 8.00 -40.08 8.27
C ILE A 40 6.79 -39.55 9.05
N HIS A 41 6.63 -40.02 10.27
CA HIS A 41 5.62 -39.57 11.22
C HIS A 41 6.29 -38.72 12.30
N VAL A 42 5.69 -37.58 12.62
CA VAL A 42 6.17 -36.70 13.67
C VAL A 42 5.18 -36.72 14.83
N LEU A 43 5.58 -37.23 15.98
CA LEU A 43 4.72 -37.30 17.16
C LEU A 43 4.68 -35.96 17.90
N ALA A 44 3.68 -35.82 18.77
CA ALA A 44 3.57 -34.70 19.68
C ALA A 44 4.82 -34.60 20.56
N ALA A 45 5.20 -33.36 20.90
CA ALA A 45 6.33 -33.12 21.79
C ALA A 45 6.06 -33.76 23.17
N VAL A 46 7.07 -34.46 23.70
CA VAL A 46 6.99 -35.17 24.98
C VAL A 46 7.84 -34.44 26.01
N HIS A 47 7.36 -34.33 27.24
CA HIS A 47 8.07 -33.68 28.33
C HIS A 47 8.32 -34.65 29.48
N ASP A 48 9.51 -34.59 30.08
CA ASP A 48 9.89 -35.46 31.20
C ASP A 48 9.10 -35.14 32.49
N ASN A 49 8.51 -33.94 32.61
CA ASN A 49 7.72 -33.53 33.78
C ASN A 49 6.31 -34.17 33.84
N VAL A 50 5.90 -34.92 32.81
CA VAL A 50 4.65 -35.68 32.79
C VAL A 50 4.97 -37.17 32.83
N ASP A 51 4.80 -37.78 34.00
CA ASP A 51 5.08 -39.20 34.23
C ASP A 51 4.39 -40.11 33.20
N GLY A 52 5.18 -40.90 32.47
CA GLY A 52 4.68 -41.89 31.51
C GLY A 52 4.19 -41.32 30.17
N GLN A 53 4.40 -40.03 29.88
CA GLN A 53 3.94 -39.43 28.62
C GLN A 53 4.59 -40.04 27.38
N LEU A 54 5.88 -40.40 27.45
CA LEU A 54 6.57 -41.08 26.35
C LEU A 54 5.98 -42.48 26.12
N GLU A 55 5.73 -43.21 27.20
CA GLU A 55 5.10 -44.55 27.15
C GLU A 55 3.73 -44.48 26.45
N LEU A 56 2.88 -43.51 26.81
CA LEU A 56 1.57 -43.32 26.19
C LEU A 56 1.67 -42.93 24.71
N CYS A 57 2.56 -42.00 24.36
CA CYS A 57 2.76 -41.57 22.96
C CYS A 57 3.22 -42.74 22.07
N LEU A 58 4.15 -43.55 22.56
CA LEU A 58 4.64 -44.74 21.85
C LEU A 58 3.56 -45.82 21.74
N GLN A 59 2.75 -46.04 22.78
CA GLN A 59 1.62 -46.98 22.73
C GLN A 59 0.57 -46.55 21.70
N GLN A 60 0.29 -45.25 21.61
CA GLN A 60 -0.65 -44.71 20.62
C GLN A 60 -0.10 -44.85 19.20
N GLU A 61 1.16 -44.48 18.97
CA GLU A 61 1.83 -44.62 17.67
C GLU A 61 1.80 -46.07 17.18
N SER A 62 2.12 -47.03 18.06
CA SER A 62 2.15 -48.46 17.73
C SER A 62 0.79 -49.05 17.35
N LYS A 63 -0.31 -48.43 17.80
CA LYS A 63 -1.69 -48.86 17.47
C LYS A 63 -2.19 -48.23 16.18
N GLU A 64 -1.80 -46.99 15.91
CA GLU A 64 -2.31 -46.19 14.79
C GLU A 64 -1.57 -46.46 13.48
N HIS A 65 -0.31 -46.89 13.54
CA HIS A 65 0.55 -47.02 12.36
C HIS A 65 1.19 -48.40 12.25
N THR A 66 1.12 -49.00 11.06
CA THR A 66 1.76 -50.30 10.74
C THR A 66 2.57 -50.19 9.44
N GLY A 67 3.56 -51.06 9.26
CA GLY A 67 4.46 -51.04 8.10
C GLY A 67 5.78 -50.29 8.32
N GLU A 68 6.57 -50.19 7.25
CA GLU A 68 7.90 -49.57 7.22
C GLU A 68 7.79 -48.06 7.28
N ARG A 69 8.36 -47.44 8.32
CA ARG A 69 8.22 -46.00 8.62
C ARG A 69 9.32 -45.48 9.52
N ILE A 70 9.47 -44.15 9.55
CA ILE A 70 10.33 -43.43 10.50
C ILE A 70 9.42 -42.61 11.42
N VAL A 71 9.73 -42.59 12.71
CA VAL A 71 9.01 -41.81 13.72
C VAL A 71 10.00 -40.85 14.37
N LEU A 72 9.65 -39.57 14.40
CA LEU A 72 10.44 -38.50 15.02
C LEU A 72 9.67 -37.95 16.23
N ILE A 73 10.35 -37.86 17.36
CA ILE A 73 9.75 -37.43 18.63
C ILE A 73 10.66 -36.34 19.23
N PRO A 74 10.20 -35.08 19.25
CA PRO A 74 10.81 -34.04 20.07
C PRO A 74 10.57 -34.34 21.54
N TYR A 75 11.63 -34.36 22.35
CA TYR A 75 11.54 -34.65 23.78
C TYR A 75 12.25 -33.57 24.58
N HIS A 76 11.63 -33.08 25.66
CA HIS A 76 12.21 -32.04 26.51
C HIS A 76 12.68 -32.61 27.85
N LEU A 77 13.99 -32.52 28.11
CA LEU A 77 14.59 -32.89 29.40
C LEU A 77 14.40 -31.76 30.41
N GLU A 78 13.89 -32.08 31.61
CA GLU A 78 13.53 -31.11 32.64
C GLU A 78 14.71 -30.18 33.00
N ASN A 79 14.46 -28.85 33.01
CA ASN A 79 15.43 -27.79 33.32
C ASN A 79 16.75 -27.80 32.49
N SER A 80 16.78 -28.50 31.37
CA SER A 80 17.98 -28.59 30.53
C SER A 80 17.72 -28.02 29.13
N HIS A 81 17.23 -28.84 28.20
CA HIS A 81 17.12 -28.50 26.79
C HIS A 81 16.31 -29.56 26.01
N TRP A 82 16.03 -29.29 24.72
CA TRP A 82 15.35 -30.22 23.82
C TRP A 82 16.29 -31.27 23.21
N ILE A 83 15.87 -32.53 23.22
CA ILE A 83 16.52 -33.67 22.55
C ILE A 83 15.58 -34.32 21.52
N GLY A 84 16.14 -35.15 20.65
CA GLY A 84 15.40 -35.88 19.63
C GLY A 84 15.42 -37.39 19.86
N ILE A 85 14.28 -38.05 19.65
CA ILE A 85 14.20 -39.50 19.52
C ILE A 85 13.77 -39.84 18.09
N LEU A 86 14.57 -40.69 17.42
CA LEU A 86 14.24 -41.22 16.10
C LEU A 86 14.03 -42.73 16.21
N MET A 87 12.97 -43.24 15.59
CA MET A 87 12.74 -44.68 15.45
C MET A 87 12.49 -45.04 14.01
N GLU A 88 13.13 -46.10 13.52
CA GLU A 88 12.89 -46.65 12.18
C GLU A 88 12.33 -48.06 12.34
N PHE A 89 11.27 -48.39 11.61
CA PHE A 89 10.59 -49.67 11.68
C PHE A 89 10.70 -50.45 10.36
N HIS A 90 10.82 -51.77 10.46
CA HIS A 90 10.64 -52.69 9.35
C HIS A 90 9.15 -52.83 8.98
N SER A 91 8.88 -53.39 7.79
CA SER A 91 7.50 -53.67 7.34
C SER A 91 6.71 -54.62 8.26
N ASN A 92 7.40 -55.44 9.06
CA ASN A 92 6.81 -56.32 10.07
C ASN A 92 6.53 -55.62 11.43
N GLY A 93 6.75 -54.31 11.53
CA GLY A 93 6.52 -53.51 12.74
C GLY A 93 7.61 -53.63 13.81
N GLN A 94 8.71 -54.36 13.55
CA GLN A 94 9.87 -54.40 14.45
C GLN A 94 10.75 -53.16 14.28
N ILE A 95 11.30 -52.67 15.39
CA ILE A 95 12.26 -51.56 15.38
C ILE A 95 13.56 -52.01 14.71
N LYS A 96 13.93 -51.32 13.64
CA LYS A 96 15.21 -51.46 12.94
C LYS A 96 16.32 -50.70 13.65
N ARG A 97 16.03 -49.46 14.08
CA ARG A 97 16.90 -48.65 14.94
C ARG A 97 16.09 -47.67 15.77
N ALA A 98 16.59 -47.35 16.96
CA ALA A 98 16.05 -46.31 17.81
C ALA A 98 17.22 -45.47 18.33
N GLU A 99 17.21 -44.17 18.04
CA GLU A 99 18.33 -43.26 18.26
C GLU A 99 17.91 -42.14 19.21
N TYR A 100 18.77 -41.84 20.17
CA TYR A 100 18.70 -40.69 21.08
C TYR A 100 19.70 -39.64 20.60
N ILE A 101 19.22 -38.43 20.32
CA ILE A 101 20.00 -37.36 19.71
C ILE A 101 19.98 -36.16 20.65
N ASP A 102 21.12 -35.90 21.26
CA ASP A 102 21.35 -34.73 22.10
C ASP A 102 22.10 -33.65 21.31
N SER A 103 21.55 -32.43 21.33
CA SER A 103 22.07 -31.26 20.62
C SER A 103 23.02 -30.41 21.48
N VAL A 104 23.28 -30.77 22.74
CA VAL A 104 24.11 -30.04 23.70
C VAL A 104 25.37 -30.85 24.05
N ASN A 105 26.50 -30.15 24.23
CA ASN A 105 27.75 -30.77 24.67
C ASN A 105 27.72 -31.08 26.18
N GLY A 106 28.00 -32.33 26.58
CA GLY A 106 28.22 -32.71 27.97
C GLY A 106 27.38 -33.87 28.51
N LEU A 107 26.35 -34.32 27.79
CA LEU A 107 25.55 -35.50 28.12
C LEU A 107 25.64 -36.47 26.94
N ASP A 108 26.31 -37.61 27.13
CA ASP A 108 26.53 -38.64 26.09
C ASP A 108 25.87 -39.98 26.44
N ASP A 109 24.97 -39.99 27.43
CA ASP A 109 24.25 -41.18 27.88
C ASP A 109 22.73 -40.96 27.81
N VAL A 110 22.00 -42.02 27.47
CA VAL A 110 20.52 -42.01 27.49
C VAL A 110 20.05 -41.99 28.96
N PRO A 111 19.19 -41.04 29.37
CA PRO A 111 18.69 -41.01 30.74
C PRO A 111 17.94 -42.31 31.11
N ASP A 112 18.25 -42.88 32.28
CA ASP A 112 17.66 -44.15 32.76
C ASP A 112 16.13 -44.13 32.80
N GLY A 113 15.53 -42.99 33.18
CA GLY A 113 14.08 -42.82 33.21
C GLY A 113 13.45 -42.92 31.83
N LEU A 114 14.12 -42.36 30.82
CA LEU A 114 13.71 -42.36 29.43
C LEU A 114 13.85 -43.76 28.81
N GLN A 115 14.97 -44.44 29.06
CA GLN A 115 15.19 -45.82 28.61
C GLN A 115 14.17 -46.80 29.23
N LYS A 116 13.78 -46.61 30.49
CA LYS A 116 12.74 -47.41 31.16
C LYS A 116 11.36 -47.23 30.52
N GLN A 117 10.95 -46.00 30.21
CA GLN A 117 9.68 -45.73 29.54
C GLN A 117 9.64 -46.34 28.13
N PHE A 118 10.75 -46.25 27.38
CA PHE A 118 10.88 -46.86 26.07
C PHE A 118 10.77 -48.39 26.11
N THR A 119 11.50 -49.05 27.01
CA THR A 119 11.56 -50.51 27.10
C THR A 119 10.22 -51.13 27.54
N LYS A 120 9.34 -50.37 28.21
CA LYS A 120 7.98 -50.84 28.54
C LYS A 120 7.11 -51.07 27.30
N VAL A 121 7.27 -50.25 26.26
CA VAL A 121 6.51 -50.38 25.00
C VAL A 121 7.21 -51.33 24.04
N TYR A 122 8.55 -51.30 24.01
CA TYR A 122 9.37 -52.16 23.18
C TYR A 122 10.38 -52.94 24.04
N PRO A 123 9.99 -54.10 24.60
CA PRO A 123 10.81 -54.87 25.55
C PRO A 123 12.17 -55.31 25.01
N ASN A 124 12.30 -55.43 23.70
CA ASN A 124 13.51 -55.85 23.01
C ASN A 124 14.27 -54.69 22.33
N GLY A 125 13.85 -53.44 22.56
CA GLY A 125 14.47 -52.25 21.97
C GLY A 125 15.30 -51.47 22.99
N SER A 126 16.41 -50.89 22.53
CA SER A 126 17.24 -49.95 23.30
C SER A 126 17.51 -48.68 22.50
N LEU A 127 17.46 -47.51 23.14
CA LEU A 127 17.85 -46.26 22.50
C LEU A 127 19.37 -46.18 22.43
N GLN A 128 19.90 -45.88 21.25
CA GLN A 128 21.33 -45.72 21.02
C GLN A 128 21.66 -44.24 20.84
N VAL A 129 22.70 -43.76 21.51
CA VAL A 129 23.14 -42.37 21.39
C VAL A 129 23.69 -42.13 19.98
N LYS A 130 23.18 -41.10 19.31
CA LYS A 130 23.60 -40.67 17.98
C LYS A 130 24.06 -39.21 18.06
N SER A 131 25.37 -39.01 17.93
CA SER A 131 25.93 -37.66 17.81
C SER A 131 25.75 -37.13 16.39
N VAL A 132 25.14 -35.93 16.29
CA VAL A 132 24.98 -35.20 15.03
C VAL A 132 25.69 -33.85 15.15
N GLN A 133 24.98 -32.71 15.21
CA GLN A 133 25.54 -31.40 15.50
C GLN A 133 25.28 -31.05 16.96
N LYS A 134 26.27 -30.51 17.66
CA LYS A 134 26.16 -30.13 19.07
C LYS A 134 26.51 -28.66 19.29
N GLN A 135 25.92 -28.03 20.30
CA GLN A 135 26.22 -26.67 20.74
C GLN A 135 26.46 -26.58 22.25
N ASN A 136 26.98 -25.44 22.72
CA ASN A 136 27.29 -25.20 24.13
C ASN A 136 26.16 -24.47 24.89
N ASP A 137 25.14 -23.94 24.19
CA ASP A 137 24.04 -23.18 24.79
C ASP A 137 22.76 -24.02 24.85
N SER A 138 22.34 -24.38 26.07
CA SER A 138 21.13 -25.17 26.31
C SER A 138 19.85 -24.41 25.97
N ASN A 139 19.87 -23.07 26.02
CA ASN A 139 18.69 -22.24 25.72
C ASN A 139 18.40 -22.11 24.22
N ASN A 140 19.37 -22.48 23.37
CA ASN A 140 19.26 -22.38 21.92
C ASN A 140 19.20 -23.76 21.23
N SER A 141 18.98 -24.84 22.00
CA SER A 141 18.98 -26.22 21.50
C SER A 141 17.84 -26.53 20.53
N THR A 142 16.72 -25.79 20.63
CA THR A 142 15.46 -26.04 19.94
C THR A 142 15.62 -26.15 18.42
N ALA A 143 16.26 -25.17 17.77
CA ALA A 143 16.43 -25.15 16.32
C ALA A 143 17.37 -26.28 15.85
N LEU A 144 18.44 -26.50 16.60
CA LEU A 144 19.44 -27.53 16.29
C LEU A 144 18.88 -28.94 16.46
N THR A 145 18.02 -29.18 17.46
CA THR A 145 17.34 -30.47 17.67
C THR A 145 16.40 -30.82 16.52
N VAL A 146 15.70 -29.84 15.97
CA VAL A 146 14.87 -30.05 14.77
C VAL A 146 15.73 -30.43 13.56
N ASP A 147 16.82 -29.69 13.31
CA ASP A 147 17.71 -29.98 12.19
C ASP A 147 18.41 -31.33 12.35
N ASN A 148 18.85 -31.67 13.56
CA ASN A 148 19.45 -32.96 13.90
C ASN A 148 18.49 -34.14 13.69
N LEU A 149 17.21 -34.00 14.05
CA LEU A 149 16.19 -35.03 13.81
C LEU A 149 15.96 -35.26 12.31
N LEU A 150 15.94 -34.19 11.52
CA LEU A 150 15.79 -34.28 10.06
C LEU A 150 17.04 -34.88 9.39
N ILE A 151 18.24 -34.48 9.82
CA ILE A 151 19.51 -35.04 9.37
C ILE A 151 19.57 -36.54 9.70
N ALA A 152 19.20 -36.95 10.92
CA ALA A 152 19.19 -38.36 11.33
C ALA A 152 18.18 -39.21 10.54
N ALA A 153 17.08 -38.60 10.10
CA ALA A 153 16.10 -39.18 9.19
C ALA A 153 16.54 -39.21 7.72
N ASN A 154 17.75 -38.72 7.40
CA ASN A 154 18.29 -38.54 6.04
C ASN A 154 17.45 -37.60 5.16
N VAL A 155 16.85 -36.56 5.75
CA VAL A 155 16.13 -35.50 5.03
C VAL A 155 17.13 -34.43 4.56
N ARG A 156 17.10 -34.04 3.28
CA ARG A 156 17.94 -32.96 2.76
C ARG A 156 17.42 -31.60 3.21
N LEU A 157 18.28 -30.83 3.87
CA LEU A 157 17.99 -29.45 4.28
C LEU A 157 18.50 -28.45 3.23
N PRO A 158 17.84 -27.29 3.04
CA PRO A 158 18.37 -26.20 2.23
C PRO A 158 19.66 -25.66 2.87
N THR A 159 20.75 -25.60 2.11
CA THR A 159 22.02 -25.02 2.59
C THR A 159 21.91 -23.50 2.67
N ASN A 160 21.92 -22.95 3.89
CA ASN A 160 22.31 -21.56 4.14
C ASN A 160 23.84 -21.46 4.04
N ILE A 161 24.34 -20.78 3.01
CA ILE A 161 25.76 -20.46 2.88
C ILE A 161 26.07 -19.33 3.87
N ASN A 162 26.66 -19.69 5.00
CA ASN A 162 27.72 -18.92 5.66
C ASN A 162 28.42 -19.83 6.67
N CYS A 163 29.42 -20.59 6.17
CA CYS A 163 30.53 -21.00 7.00
C CYS A 163 31.77 -21.19 6.12
N SER A 164 32.81 -20.47 6.49
CA SER A 164 34.14 -20.41 5.88
C SER A 164 34.77 -21.80 5.69
N THR A 165 35.15 -22.11 4.45
CA THR A 165 36.38 -22.87 4.13
C THR A 165 36.88 -22.44 2.76
N GLU A 166 38.20 -22.21 2.69
CA GLU A 166 38.95 -21.87 1.49
C GLU A 166 38.87 -22.99 0.46
N GLU A 167 38.56 -22.66 -0.80
CA GLU A 167 39.13 -23.38 -1.95
C GLU A 167 39.10 -22.52 -3.21
N THR A 168 40.31 -22.29 -3.73
CA THR A 168 40.62 -21.58 -4.97
C THR A 168 40.17 -22.35 -6.21
N SER A 169 39.45 -21.72 -7.13
CA SER A 169 39.63 -21.97 -8.57
C SER A 169 39.11 -20.81 -9.44
N THR A 170 39.97 -20.40 -10.36
CA THR A 170 39.84 -19.34 -11.35
C THR A 170 39.15 -19.83 -12.63
N LEU A 171 38.22 -19.05 -13.20
CA LEU A 171 37.82 -18.92 -14.63
C LEU A 171 36.45 -18.22 -14.62
N SER A 172 36.06 -17.24 -15.44
CA SER A 172 36.69 -16.35 -16.42
C SER A 172 35.63 -15.29 -16.76
N SER A 173 36.11 -14.10 -17.11
CA SER A 173 35.35 -12.90 -17.48
C SER A 173 34.22 -13.10 -18.50
N ALA A 174 33.01 -12.64 -18.15
CA ALA A 174 32.02 -12.11 -19.10
C ALA A 174 31.34 -10.90 -18.46
N THR A 175 31.51 -9.75 -19.10
CA THR A 175 30.97 -8.44 -18.74
C THR A 175 29.45 -8.46 -18.61
N TYR A 176 28.96 -8.27 -17.38
CA TYR A 176 27.57 -7.94 -17.09
C TYR A 176 27.58 -6.62 -16.32
N THR A 177 26.98 -5.58 -16.88
CA THR A 177 26.77 -4.27 -16.25
C THR A 177 25.71 -4.39 -15.15
N PRO A 178 25.99 -4.06 -13.87
CA PRO A 178 24.99 -4.11 -12.83
C PRO A 178 24.31 -2.74 -12.64
N LYS A 179 23.00 -2.68 -12.90
CA LYS A 179 22.08 -1.72 -12.29
C LYS A 179 21.27 -2.48 -11.24
N GLU A 180 21.87 -2.66 -10.06
CA GLU A 180 21.20 -3.10 -8.81
C GLU A 180 22.14 -3.05 -7.58
N GLY A 181 23.43 -2.67 -7.72
CA GLY A 181 24.39 -2.55 -6.60
C GLY A 181 24.42 -1.20 -5.86
N ASN A 182 23.67 -0.20 -6.31
CA ASN A 182 23.88 1.20 -5.90
C ASN A 182 23.28 1.57 -4.52
N GLU A 183 22.25 0.87 -4.03
CA GLU A 183 21.64 1.19 -2.72
C GLU A 183 22.41 0.57 -1.55
N TYR A 184 23.04 -0.59 -1.75
CA TYR A 184 23.84 -1.24 -0.72
C TYR A 184 25.15 -0.49 -0.46
N GLU A 185 25.85 -0.05 -1.52
CA GLU A 185 27.06 0.78 -1.39
C GLU A 185 26.77 2.13 -0.73
N LEU A 186 25.64 2.78 -1.07
CA LEU A 186 25.27 4.07 -0.46
C LEU A 186 24.98 3.93 1.04
N SER A 187 24.27 2.87 1.44
CA SER A 187 23.96 2.56 2.84
C SER A 187 25.23 2.25 3.65
N GLU A 188 26.16 1.47 3.07
CA GLU A 188 27.43 1.14 3.70
C GLU A 188 28.33 2.39 3.88
N LEU A 189 28.37 3.27 2.87
CA LEU A 189 29.12 4.53 2.93
C LEU A 189 28.51 5.51 3.96
N GLN A 190 27.17 5.59 4.04
CA GLN A 190 26.47 6.40 5.04
C GLN A 190 26.70 5.89 6.46
N GLN A 191 26.66 4.56 6.66
CA GLN A 191 26.95 3.96 7.96
C GLN A 191 28.39 4.23 8.40
N LYS A 192 29.36 4.13 7.48
CA LYS A 192 30.77 4.46 7.74
C LYS A 192 30.94 5.93 8.13
N LEU A 193 30.31 6.86 7.41
CA LEU A 193 30.36 8.30 7.75
C LEU A 193 29.75 8.57 9.13
N ASN A 194 28.57 8.03 9.43
CA ASN A 194 27.90 8.24 10.72
C ASN A 194 28.70 7.65 11.89
N SER A 195 29.29 6.47 11.71
CA SER A 195 30.17 5.88 12.73
C SER A 195 31.43 6.73 12.98
N GLY A 196 31.97 7.34 11.93
CA GLY A 196 33.12 8.24 12.03
C GLY A 196 32.81 9.57 12.70
N LEU A 197 31.68 10.20 12.37
CA LEU A 197 31.22 11.42 13.02
C LEU A 197 30.94 11.18 14.52
N GLN A 198 30.32 10.03 14.86
CA GLN A 198 30.12 9.63 16.25
C GLN A 198 31.43 9.37 17.01
N LYS A 199 32.44 8.76 16.36
CA LYS A 199 33.75 8.50 16.99
C LYS A 199 34.42 9.77 17.51
N TYR A 200 34.20 10.90 16.83
CA TYR A 200 34.78 12.20 17.18
C TYR A 200 33.78 13.23 17.71
N ASN A 201 32.53 12.79 17.95
CA ASN A 201 31.45 13.59 18.52
C ASN A 201 31.10 14.85 17.70
N PHE A 202 31.22 14.79 16.38
CA PHE A 202 30.75 15.84 15.48
C PHE A 202 29.24 15.70 15.26
N GLN A 203 28.52 16.82 15.34
CA GLN A 203 27.06 16.81 15.15
C GLN A 203 26.67 16.85 13.67
N ASN A 204 27.54 17.39 12.81
CA ASN A 204 27.31 17.48 11.37
C ASN A 204 28.64 17.48 10.59
N VAL A 205 28.54 17.45 9.26
CA VAL A 205 29.69 17.45 8.34
C VAL A 205 30.38 18.82 8.29
N ASP A 206 29.68 19.92 8.59
CA ASP A 206 30.24 21.29 8.51
C ASP A 206 31.27 21.56 9.63
N GLU A 207 31.11 20.89 10.77
CA GLU A 207 32.11 20.88 11.86
C GLU A 207 33.43 20.23 11.44
N LEU A 208 33.38 19.30 10.47
CA LEU A 208 34.56 18.55 10.01
C LEU A 208 35.57 19.46 9.30
N GLU A 209 35.10 20.42 8.50
CA GLU A 209 35.96 21.34 7.75
C GLU A 209 36.62 22.37 8.67
N THR A 210 35.89 22.79 9.71
CA THR A 210 36.42 23.66 10.77
C THR A 210 37.46 22.95 11.62
N GLU A 211 37.22 21.69 12.03
CA GLU A 211 38.18 20.93 12.84
C GLU A 211 39.44 20.53 12.04
N ILE A 212 39.32 20.27 10.73
CA ILE A 212 40.48 20.05 9.85
C ILE A 212 41.37 21.29 9.82
N GLN A 213 40.77 22.48 9.73
CA GLN A 213 41.50 23.74 9.73
C GLN A 213 42.16 23.99 11.10
N ASP A 214 41.43 23.83 12.19
CA ASP A 214 41.94 24.02 13.56
C ASP A 214 43.07 23.02 13.89
N THR A 215 42.92 21.76 13.49
CA THR A 215 43.96 20.72 13.65
C THR A 215 45.20 21.05 12.84
N THR A 216 45.03 21.55 11.61
CA THR A 216 46.16 22.01 10.77
C THR A 216 46.91 23.17 11.43
N GLU A 217 46.19 24.11 12.05
CA GLU A 217 46.78 25.22 12.80
C GLU A 217 47.47 24.76 14.10
N ARG A 218 46.90 23.77 14.81
CA ARG A 218 47.52 23.13 15.98
C ARG A 218 48.85 22.46 15.61
N ILE A 219 48.90 21.72 14.49
CA ILE A 219 50.13 21.09 13.97
C ILE A 219 51.19 22.14 13.66
N GLN A 220 50.82 23.21 12.96
CA GLN A 220 51.74 24.32 12.67
C GLN A 220 52.26 24.99 13.94
N ARG A 221 51.41 25.15 14.96
CA ARG A 221 51.80 25.69 16.27
C ARG A 221 52.77 24.75 17.00
N PHE A 222 52.55 23.43 16.96
CA PHE A 222 53.45 22.45 17.58
C PHE A 222 54.81 22.36 16.88
N HIS A 223 54.86 22.49 15.55
CA HIS A 223 56.13 22.60 14.82
C HIS A 223 56.92 23.86 15.20
N ARG A 224 56.26 25.02 15.33
CA ARG A 224 56.90 26.26 15.80
C ARG A 224 57.44 26.15 17.23
N GLN A 225 56.84 25.28 18.05
CA GLN A 225 57.25 25.02 19.43
C GLN A 225 58.25 23.87 19.58
N SER A 226 58.77 23.31 18.47
CA SER A 226 59.69 22.15 18.46
C SER A 226 59.15 20.90 19.19
N ARG A 227 57.82 20.73 19.26
CA ARG A 227 57.15 19.57 19.89
C ARG A 227 56.75 18.56 18.82
N THR A 228 57.73 17.85 18.28
CA THR A 228 57.59 16.95 17.12
C THR A 228 56.67 15.76 17.36
N GLU A 229 56.67 15.16 18.56
CA GLU A 229 55.82 14.01 18.88
C GLU A 229 54.33 14.40 18.90
N LYS A 230 53.99 15.53 19.53
CA LYS A 230 52.61 16.04 19.56
C LYS A 230 52.10 16.48 18.18
N ALA A 231 53.00 17.03 17.36
CA ALA A 231 52.68 17.34 15.97
C ALA A 231 52.38 16.05 15.18
N GLN A 232 53.11 14.95 15.42
CA GLN A 232 52.84 13.66 14.77
C GLN A 232 51.53 13.01 15.22
N GLU A 233 51.14 13.15 16.48
CA GLU A 233 49.83 12.68 16.96
C GLU A 233 48.67 13.43 16.30
N GLU A 234 48.78 14.76 16.20
CA GLU A 234 47.76 15.59 15.52
C GLU A 234 47.76 15.36 14.00
N VAL A 235 48.89 15.04 13.37
CA VAL A 235 48.93 14.66 11.95
C VAL A 235 48.12 13.40 11.69
N LYS A 236 48.22 12.38 12.56
CA LYS A 236 47.38 11.17 12.43
C LYS A 236 45.90 11.48 12.58
N PHE A 237 45.55 12.36 13.52
CA PHE A 237 44.17 12.80 13.70
C PHE A 237 43.66 13.58 12.48
N LEU A 238 44.49 14.46 11.90
CA LEU A 238 44.17 15.19 10.67
C LEU A 238 43.92 14.26 9.47
N ASP A 239 44.68 13.16 9.37
CA ASP A 239 44.49 12.18 8.29
C ASP A 239 43.14 11.47 8.42
N GLU A 240 42.74 11.08 9.64
CA GLU A 240 41.42 10.48 9.91
C GLU A 240 40.27 11.45 9.58
N LEU A 241 40.42 12.75 9.91
CA LEU A 241 39.43 13.78 9.55
C LEU A 241 39.31 13.98 8.03
N LYS A 242 40.43 13.93 7.30
CA LYS A 242 40.43 14.05 5.83
C LYS A 242 39.76 12.85 5.15
N GLU A 243 39.94 11.64 5.68
CA GLU A 243 39.23 10.45 5.18
C GLU A 243 37.71 10.58 5.34
N LEU A 244 37.24 11.12 6.47
CA LEU A 244 35.82 11.42 6.69
C LEU A 244 35.30 12.49 5.73
N LYS A 245 36.11 13.51 5.42
CA LYS A 245 35.76 14.54 4.44
C LYS A 245 35.62 13.94 3.05
N GLU A 246 36.53 13.05 2.66
CA GLU A 246 36.50 12.38 1.36
C GLU A 246 35.29 11.44 1.21
N LEU A 247 34.91 10.74 2.30
CA LEU A 247 33.68 9.94 2.38
C LEU A 247 32.43 10.80 2.19
N SER A 248 32.36 11.94 2.87
CA SER A 248 31.25 12.89 2.72
C SER A 248 31.15 13.46 1.30
N ASP A 249 32.27 13.86 0.71
CA ASP A 249 32.31 14.39 -0.66
C ASP A 249 32.00 13.32 -1.72
N LYS A 250 32.23 12.03 -1.43
CA LYS A 250 31.80 10.90 -2.27
C LYS A 250 30.29 10.72 -2.21
N ILE A 251 29.69 10.79 -1.02
CA ILE A 251 28.23 10.70 -0.84
C ILE A 251 27.53 11.90 -1.52
N ALA A 252 28.07 13.11 -1.38
CA ALA A 252 27.52 14.33 -1.98
C ALA A 252 27.50 14.27 -3.52
N ARG A 253 28.46 13.58 -4.15
CA ARG A 253 28.52 13.40 -5.61
C ARG A 253 27.49 12.42 -6.17
N TRP A 254 26.88 11.58 -5.34
CA TRP A 254 25.93 10.53 -5.73
C TRP A 254 24.46 10.98 -5.72
N ILE A 255 24.15 12.19 -5.25
CA ILE A 255 22.78 12.67 -5.04
C ILE A 255 22.43 13.78 -6.06
N PRO A 256 21.37 13.64 -6.89
CA PRO A 256 20.85 14.75 -7.68
C PRO A 256 20.21 15.81 -6.75
N ASN A 257 20.57 17.08 -6.97
CA ASN A 257 20.30 18.31 -6.20
C ASN A 257 18.85 18.66 -5.75
N LYS A 258 17.98 17.70 -5.40
CA LYS A 258 16.62 17.98 -4.87
C LYS A 258 16.37 17.47 -3.44
N SER A 259 17.22 16.59 -2.89
CA SER A 259 17.05 16.04 -1.53
C SER A 259 17.85 16.73 -0.42
N VAL A 260 18.86 17.54 -0.77
CA VAL A 260 19.65 18.31 0.23
C VAL A 260 18.82 19.43 0.87
N SER A 261 17.86 20.00 0.14
CA SER A 261 16.94 21.02 0.66
C SER A 261 15.94 20.48 1.69
N LEU A 262 15.54 19.21 1.59
CA LEU A 262 14.60 18.59 2.52
C LEU A 262 15.29 18.15 3.80
N PHE A 263 16.51 17.61 3.69
CA PHE A 263 17.30 17.19 4.84
C PHE A 263 17.72 18.38 5.73
N ASN A 264 18.16 19.50 5.14
CA ASN A 264 18.48 20.71 5.89
C ASN A 264 17.25 21.37 6.52
N HIS A 265 16.08 21.19 5.91
CA HIS A 265 14.82 21.69 6.45
C HIS A 265 14.36 20.88 7.66
N GLU A 266 14.53 19.56 7.63
CA GLU A 266 14.19 18.65 8.73
C GLU A 266 15.12 18.83 9.93
N LEU A 267 16.42 19.04 9.69
CA LEU A 267 17.41 19.34 10.72
C LEU A 267 17.14 20.68 11.43
N LYS A 268 16.83 21.74 10.66
CA LYS A 268 16.49 23.06 11.23
C LYS A 268 15.18 23.02 12.02
N LEU A 269 14.20 22.22 11.58
CA LEU A 269 12.96 22.01 12.31
C LEU A 269 13.19 21.29 13.64
N GLN A 270 14.11 20.31 13.67
CA GLN A 270 14.46 19.58 14.87
C GLN A 270 15.18 20.48 15.89
N GLU A 271 16.16 21.28 15.45
CA GLU A 271 16.86 22.24 16.33
C GLU A 271 15.93 23.27 16.96
N LEU A 272 14.99 23.82 16.17
CA LEU A 272 14.03 24.79 16.68
C LEU A 272 13.05 24.16 17.68
N LYS A 273 12.62 22.91 17.47
CA LYS A 273 11.79 22.15 18.42
C LYS A 273 12.52 21.87 19.73
N GLU A 274 13.81 21.51 19.68
CA GLU A 274 14.63 21.29 20.87
C GLU A 274 14.87 22.59 21.65
N LYS A 275 15.12 23.71 20.96
CA LYS A 275 15.22 25.04 21.58
C LYS A 275 13.91 25.49 22.23
N LEU A 276 12.78 25.24 21.58
CA LEU A 276 11.46 25.54 22.13
C LEU A 276 11.16 24.71 23.38
N ASN A 277 11.39 23.40 23.33
CA ASN A 277 11.15 22.50 24.46
C ASN A 277 12.07 22.80 25.65
N SER A 278 13.37 23.02 25.41
CA SER A 278 14.31 23.40 26.46
C SER A 278 13.99 24.77 27.08
N GLY A 279 13.58 25.74 26.26
CA GLY A 279 13.13 27.05 26.70
C GLY A 279 11.86 26.98 27.55
N LEU A 280 10.81 26.30 27.08
CA LEU A 280 9.56 26.08 27.82
C LEU A 280 9.81 25.39 29.17
N THR A 281 10.74 24.43 29.21
CA THR A 281 11.14 23.75 30.45
C THR A 281 11.84 24.70 31.42
N LYS A 282 12.70 25.61 30.91
CA LYS A 282 13.41 26.61 31.73
C LYS A 282 12.46 27.60 32.41
N ILE A 283 11.38 27.98 31.73
CA ILE A 283 10.35 28.89 32.25
C ILE A 283 9.14 28.17 32.87
N ASN A 284 9.19 26.83 32.95
CA ASN A 284 8.19 25.98 33.59
C ASN A 284 6.79 26.04 32.94
N LEU A 285 6.71 26.23 31.62
CA LEU A 285 5.46 26.16 30.85
C LEU A 285 5.30 24.80 30.18
N LEU A 286 4.07 24.29 30.18
CA LEU A 286 3.74 22.94 29.72
C LEU A 286 3.52 22.87 28.22
N ASN A 287 3.09 23.96 27.59
CA ASN A 287 2.93 24.06 26.14
C ASN A 287 3.02 25.52 25.65
N VAL A 288 3.24 25.65 24.34
CA VAL A 288 3.31 26.93 23.61
C VAL A 288 2.03 27.76 23.76
N ASN A 289 0.87 27.11 23.88
CA ASN A 289 -0.43 27.78 23.98
C ASN A 289 -0.59 28.61 25.25
N GLN A 290 0.29 28.43 26.24
CA GLN A 290 0.33 29.22 27.48
C GLN A 290 1.15 30.53 27.33
N LEU A 291 1.99 30.67 26.30
CA LEU A 291 2.87 31.83 26.11
C LEU A 291 2.11 33.17 26.02
N PRO A 292 1.01 33.31 25.24
CA PRO A 292 0.32 34.60 25.12
C PRO A 292 -0.32 35.08 26.44
N GLY A 293 -0.76 34.14 27.28
CA GLY A 293 -1.31 34.44 28.60
C GLY A 293 -0.23 34.94 29.57
N GLU A 294 0.91 34.26 29.60
CA GLU A 294 2.02 34.60 30.50
C GLU A 294 2.75 35.89 30.09
N ILE A 295 2.86 36.16 28.77
CA ILE A 295 3.37 37.44 28.25
C ILE A 295 2.50 38.60 28.77
N ARG A 296 1.17 38.47 28.65
CA ARG A 296 0.23 39.48 29.15
C ARG A 296 0.34 39.67 30.67
N ASP A 297 0.44 38.58 31.42
CA ASP A 297 0.53 38.64 32.88
C ASP A 297 1.87 39.26 33.34
N ALA A 298 2.98 38.95 32.65
CA ALA A 298 4.28 39.56 32.89
C ALA A 298 4.26 41.08 32.59
N GLU A 299 3.63 41.51 31.49
CA GLU A 299 3.44 42.94 31.18
C GLU A 299 2.63 43.68 32.26
N GLU A 300 1.59 43.05 32.81
CA GLU A 300 0.80 43.61 33.90
C GLU A 300 1.62 43.71 35.21
N ARG A 301 2.44 42.69 35.52
CA ARG A 301 3.35 42.70 36.67
C ARG A 301 4.40 43.80 36.55
N ILE A 302 4.98 44.01 35.36
CA ILE A 302 5.90 45.13 35.08
C ILE A 302 5.23 46.48 35.33
N LYS A 303 4.03 46.71 34.77
CA LYS A 303 3.25 47.94 34.97
C LYS A 303 2.95 48.18 36.46
N LYS A 304 2.67 47.11 37.21
CA LYS A 304 2.43 47.17 38.66
C LYS A 304 3.70 47.52 39.43
N TYR A 305 4.85 46.91 39.13
CA TYR A 305 6.12 47.21 39.80
C TYR A 305 6.62 48.62 39.50
N GLN A 306 6.43 49.11 38.27
CA GLN A 306 6.75 50.49 37.89
C GLN A 306 5.90 51.51 38.67
N LYS A 307 4.58 51.27 38.80
CA LYS A 307 3.69 52.12 39.62
C LYS A 307 4.03 52.11 41.12
N GLN A 308 4.62 51.03 41.62
CA GLN A 308 5.03 50.87 43.01
C GLN A 308 6.46 51.35 43.31
N GLY A 309 7.17 51.92 42.32
CA GLY A 309 8.55 52.40 42.49
C GLY A 309 9.60 51.30 42.66
N ARG A 310 9.26 50.03 42.39
CA ARG A 310 10.15 48.85 42.52
C ARG A 310 10.86 48.58 41.19
N GLN A 311 11.86 49.40 40.89
CA GLN A 311 12.60 49.37 39.61
C GLN A 311 13.31 48.03 39.36
N GLU A 312 13.88 47.41 40.39
CA GLU A 312 14.63 46.15 40.28
C GLU A 312 13.72 44.96 39.93
N ASN A 313 12.56 44.83 40.61
CA ASN A 313 11.55 43.83 40.27
C ASN A 313 10.97 44.04 38.88
N ALA A 314 10.78 45.28 38.44
CA ALA A 314 10.33 45.57 37.08
C ALA A 314 11.39 45.16 36.03
N GLN A 315 12.68 45.30 36.34
CA GLN A 315 13.78 44.88 35.46
C GLN A 315 13.92 43.36 35.37
N ASP A 316 13.76 42.64 36.47
CA ASP A 316 13.80 41.17 36.45
C ASP A 316 12.57 40.59 35.74
N GLU A 317 11.40 41.17 35.95
CA GLU A 317 10.19 40.79 35.20
C GLU A 317 10.29 41.16 33.70
N MET A 318 10.99 42.25 33.35
CA MET A 318 11.30 42.58 31.94
C MET A 318 12.23 41.56 31.28
N LYS A 319 13.21 40.99 32.02
CA LYS A 319 14.04 39.90 31.51
C LYS A 319 13.21 38.63 31.26
N PHE A 320 12.30 38.31 32.18
CA PHE A 320 11.38 37.18 32.04
C PHE A 320 10.45 37.36 30.84
N LEU A 321 9.89 38.57 30.64
CA LEU A 321 9.09 38.90 29.46
C LEU A 321 9.88 38.72 28.15
N HIS A 322 11.15 39.11 28.11
CA HIS A 322 12.01 38.93 26.93
C HIS A 322 12.26 37.43 26.62
N GLU A 323 12.42 36.58 27.63
CA GLU A 323 12.55 35.13 27.43
C GLU A 323 11.25 34.51 26.88
N LEU A 324 10.08 34.98 27.34
CA LEU A 324 8.78 34.54 26.82
C LEU A 324 8.56 34.93 25.35
N GLN A 325 8.90 36.17 24.99
CA GLN A 325 8.77 36.67 23.61
C GLN A 325 9.71 35.95 22.64
N GLU A 326 10.90 35.55 23.08
CA GLU A 326 11.81 34.77 22.23
C GLU A 326 11.28 33.36 21.95
N LEU A 327 10.58 32.75 22.91
CA LEU A 327 9.93 31.44 22.71
C LEU A 327 8.70 31.53 21.80
N GLU A 328 7.94 32.62 21.88
CA GLU A 328 6.86 32.92 20.94
C GLU A 328 7.41 33.06 19.51
N ARG A 329 8.52 33.79 19.33
CA ARG A 329 9.21 33.94 18.04
C ARG A 329 9.69 32.61 17.46
N ILE A 330 10.29 31.74 18.29
CA ILE A 330 10.74 30.39 17.86
C ILE A 330 9.55 29.52 17.45
N SER A 331 8.43 29.60 18.18
CA SER A 331 7.20 28.89 17.82
C SER A 331 6.65 29.34 16.46
N GLU A 332 6.60 30.64 16.20
CA GLU A 332 6.16 31.19 14.91
C GLU A 332 7.10 30.75 13.77
N GLU A 333 8.42 30.74 14.00
CA GLU A 333 9.40 30.26 13.02
C GLU A 333 9.17 28.78 12.67
N ILE A 334 8.83 27.93 13.64
CA ILE A 334 8.47 26.53 13.39
C ILE A 334 7.20 26.42 12.53
N CYS A 335 6.15 27.20 12.84
CA CYS A 335 4.89 27.20 12.09
C CYS A 335 5.10 27.61 10.62
N THR A 336 5.93 28.62 10.38
CA THR A 336 6.25 29.08 9.01
C THR A 336 7.06 28.06 8.22
N LEU A 337 8.01 27.35 8.86
CA LEU A 337 8.78 26.28 8.21
C LEU A 337 7.89 25.07 7.91
N THR A 338 6.86 24.78 8.70
CA THR A 338 5.92 23.69 8.41
C THR A 338 4.92 23.97 7.28
N SER A 339 4.91 25.17 6.67
CA SER A 339 3.86 25.59 5.73
C SER A 339 4.36 26.09 4.35
N VAL A 340 4.52 25.19 3.35
CA VAL A 340 4.51 25.53 1.89
C VAL A 340 4.17 24.29 1.01
N PRO A 341 3.62 24.41 -0.23
CA PRO A 341 2.24 24.78 -0.58
C PRO A 341 1.47 23.65 -1.32
N SER A 342 0.23 23.40 -0.93
CA SER A 342 -0.79 22.80 -1.79
C SER A 342 -1.64 23.93 -2.39
N ALA A 343 -1.61 24.07 -3.72
CA ALA A 343 -2.48 24.97 -4.45
C ALA A 343 -3.88 24.34 -4.61
N ASP A 344 -4.89 25.20 -4.41
CA ASP A 344 -6.29 25.09 -4.77
C ASP A 344 -7.09 23.86 -4.29
N LEU A 345 -7.78 24.05 -3.16
CA LEU A 345 -9.23 23.83 -3.10
C LEU A 345 -9.82 24.82 -2.09
N THR A 346 -10.51 25.83 -2.62
CA THR A 346 -11.37 26.73 -1.87
C THR A 346 -12.51 25.95 -1.23
N HIS A 347 -12.54 25.81 0.09
CA HIS A 347 -13.76 25.78 0.89
C HIS A 347 -13.44 26.20 2.33
N GLU A 348 -14.25 27.11 2.85
CA GLU A 348 -14.17 27.74 4.16
C GLU A 348 -14.07 26.72 5.31
N PRO A 349 -13.18 26.91 6.30
CA PRO A 349 -13.20 26.09 7.51
C PRO A 349 -14.23 26.66 8.47
N THR A 350 -15.42 26.07 8.50
CA THR A 350 -16.34 26.19 9.64
C THR A 350 -15.77 25.44 10.84
N THR A 351 -15.34 26.21 11.83
CA THR A 351 -15.28 25.89 13.27
C THR A 351 -14.60 24.58 13.68
N GLU A 352 -13.29 24.67 13.93
CA GLU A 352 -12.59 23.72 14.81
C GLU A 352 -13.12 23.82 16.24
N SER A 353 -13.74 22.73 16.67
CA SER A 353 -14.24 22.50 18.02
C SER A 353 -13.08 22.13 18.97
N SER A 354 -12.60 23.12 19.72
CA SER A 354 -12.29 23.05 21.15
C SER A 354 -11.70 21.73 21.70
N LEU A 355 -10.37 21.56 21.64
CA LEU A 355 -9.65 20.70 22.58
C LEU A 355 -9.39 21.50 23.86
N SER A 356 -10.31 21.40 24.81
CA SER A 356 -10.25 22.03 26.13
C SER A 356 -9.13 21.43 26.99
N ALA A 357 -8.36 22.32 27.63
CA ALA A 357 -7.36 22.04 28.65
C ALA A 357 -7.86 21.09 29.77
N LEU A 358 -7.01 20.17 30.21
CA LEU A 358 -7.16 19.43 31.46
C LEU A 358 -6.97 20.37 32.66
N PRO A 359 -7.79 20.29 33.73
CA PRO A 359 -7.76 21.25 34.83
C PRO A 359 -6.62 20.99 35.82
N VAL A 360 -6.06 22.10 36.28
CA VAL A 360 -5.15 22.21 37.43
C VAL A 360 -5.85 21.72 38.71
N ILE A 361 -5.16 20.87 39.48
CA ILE A 361 -5.61 20.42 40.81
C ILE A 361 -5.53 21.62 41.78
N THR A 362 -6.68 22.13 42.17
CA THR A 362 -6.87 22.89 43.41
C THR A 362 -7.91 22.15 44.25
N GLU A 363 -7.52 21.69 45.44
CA GLU A 363 -8.39 20.97 46.39
C GLU A 363 -9.50 21.86 46.96
N ILE A 364 -10.64 21.26 47.35
CA ILE A 364 -11.28 21.36 48.70
C ILE A 364 -12.57 20.49 48.79
N SER A 365 -12.54 19.58 49.78
CA SER A 365 -13.61 18.91 50.57
C SER A 365 -14.91 18.34 49.94
N THR A 366 -15.18 17.05 50.30
CA THR A 366 -16.44 16.26 50.22
C THR A 366 -16.95 15.80 48.84
N SER A 367 -16.26 14.90 48.11
CA SER A 367 -16.83 14.16 46.94
C SER A 367 -15.95 13.02 46.36
N ASP A 368 -15.13 12.34 47.18
CA ASP A 368 -13.94 11.63 46.70
C ASP A 368 -14.19 10.40 45.76
N GLU A 369 -15.37 9.78 45.79
CA GLU A 369 -15.66 8.59 44.96
C GLU A 369 -16.33 8.95 43.61
N HIS A 370 -17.15 10.00 43.59
CA HIS A 370 -17.86 10.45 42.39
C HIS A 370 -16.90 11.08 41.38
N ASN A 371 -15.93 11.88 41.86
CA ASN A 371 -14.88 12.46 41.02
C ASN A 371 -13.92 11.40 40.47
N LYS A 372 -13.58 10.36 41.25
CA LYS A 372 -12.76 9.23 40.76
C LYS A 372 -13.44 8.47 39.62
N LYS A 373 -14.76 8.24 39.73
CA LYS A 373 -15.55 7.62 38.65
C LYS A 373 -15.60 8.51 37.39
N ARG A 374 -15.78 9.82 37.56
CA ARG A 374 -15.83 10.78 36.45
C ARG A 374 -14.49 10.85 35.69
N LEU A 375 -13.38 10.91 36.43
CA LEU A 375 -12.03 10.89 35.85
C LEU A 375 -11.73 9.57 35.11
N TYR A 376 -12.20 8.44 35.63
CA TYR A 376 -12.09 7.14 34.95
C TYR A 376 -12.86 7.11 33.62
N LEU A 377 -14.05 7.70 33.57
CA LEU A 377 -14.84 7.79 32.34
C LEU A 377 -14.20 8.73 31.31
N GLU A 378 -13.64 9.86 31.74
CA GLU A 378 -12.89 10.77 30.87
C GLU A 378 -11.66 10.09 30.25
N VAL A 379 -10.95 9.28 31.03
CA VAL A 379 -9.83 8.46 30.54
C VAL A 379 -10.27 7.48 29.46
N LEU A 380 -11.37 6.73 29.68
CA LEU A 380 -11.92 5.80 28.71
C LEU A 380 -12.40 6.50 27.42
N LEU A 381 -13.00 7.68 27.56
CA LEU A 381 -13.43 8.50 26.42
C LEU A 381 -12.23 8.98 25.58
N GLY A 382 -11.12 9.34 26.22
CA GLY A 382 -9.87 9.67 25.53
C GLY A 382 -9.34 8.50 24.71
N ASP A 383 -9.29 7.30 25.30
CA ASP A 383 -8.80 6.09 24.63
C ASP A 383 -9.64 5.70 23.40
N MET A 384 -10.95 6.01 23.38
CA MET A 384 -11.84 5.66 22.26
C MET A 384 -11.53 6.35 20.93
N THR A 385 -10.74 7.43 20.94
CA THR A 385 -10.35 8.13 19.71
C THR A 385 -9.47 7.27 18.81
N ASP A 386 -8.62 6.43 19.42
CA ASP A 386 -7.67 5.56 18.72
C ASP A 386 -8.22 4.16 18.44
N ILE A 387 -9.35 3.78 19.05
CA ILE A 387 -9.98 2.47 18.87
C ILE A 387 -10.87 2.47 17.60
N PRO A 388 -10.64 1.56 16.63
CA PRO A 388 -11.46 1.42 15.43
C PRO A 388 -12.86 0.87 15.74
N SER A 389 -13.75 0.78 14.75
CA SER A 389 -15.13 0.29 14.95
C SER A 389 -15.18 -1.24 15.19
N CYS A 390 -14.78 -1.67 16.38
CA CYS A 390 -14.66 -3.06 16.80
C CYS A 390 -15.50 -3.35 18.05
N ALA A 391 -15.52 -4.61 18.49
CA ALA A 391 -16.23 -5.04 19.71
C ALA A 391 -15.78 -4.24 20.95
N GLU A 392 -14.47 -3.97 21.06
CA GLU A 392 -13.90 -3.20 22.17
C GLU A 392 -14.52 -1.81 22.27
N LYS A 393 -14.56 -1.06 21.15
CA LYS A 393 -15.14 0.28 21.10
C LYS A 393 -16.60 0.26 21.54
N THR A 394 -17.39 -0.66 20.98
CA THR A 394 -18.82 -0.78 21.31
C THR A 394 -19.04 -1.11 22.79
N ILE A 395 -18.19 -1.92 23.42
CA ILE A 395 -18.27 -2.22 24.85
C ILE A 395 -17.92 -0.99 25.69
N VAL A 396 -16.89 -0.24 25.31
CA VAL A 396 -16.52 1.00 26.02
C VAL A 396 -17.62 2.05 25.88
N GLU A 397 -18.23 2.20 24.70
CA GLU A 397 -19.39 3.07 24.47
C GLU A 397 -20.56 2.70 25.41
N PHE A 398 -20.87 1.40 25.52
CA PHE A 398 -21.90 0.92 26.45
C PHE A 398 -21.54 1.14 27.91
N LEU A 399 -20.28 0.92 28.30
CA LEU A 399 -19.82 1.16 29.67
C LEU A 399 -20.00 2.63 30.04
N VAL A 400 -19.59 3.56 29.17
CA VAL A 400 -19.74 4.99 29.39
C VAL A 400 -21.22 5.37 29.49
N HIS A 401 -22.07 4.86 28.60
CA HIS A 401 -23.52 5.10 28.61
C HIS A 401 -24.17 4.66 29.93
N TYR A 402 -23.95 3.41 30.35
CA TYR A 402 -24.60 2.87 31.55
C TYR A 402 -23.99 3.39 32.86
N GLU A 403 -22.68 3.68 32.91
CA GLU A 403 -22.09 4.36 34.07
C GLU A 403 -22.61 5.81 34.19
N ASN A 404 -22.78 6.55 33.09
CA ASN A 404 -23.40 7.88 33.13
C ASN A 404 -24.85 7.80 33.63
N ARG A 405 -25.63 6.80 33.20
CA ARG A 405 -26.99 6.57 33.74
C ARG A 405 -27.03 6.17 35.22
N LEU A 406 -25.96 5.59 35.76
CA LEU A 406 -25.83 5.35 37.21
C LEU A 406 -25.47 6.64 37.98
N LEU A 407 -24.79 7.60 37.33
CA LEU A 407 -24.41 8.89 37.91
C LEU A 407 -25.55 9.94 37.81
N GLU A 408 -26.31 9.91 36.71
CA GLU A 408 -27.48 10.77 36.48
C GLU A 408 -28.75 10.07 36.98
N VAL A 409 -29.30 10.53 38.11
CA VAL A 409 -30.62 10.09 38.58
C VAL A 409 -31.66 10.40 37.49
N CYS A 410 -32.09 9.37 36.76
CA CYS A 410 -32.89 9.46 35.53
C CYS A 410 -33.98 10.54 35.56
N THR A 411 -33.93 11.48 34.59
CA THR A 411 -35.13 12.04 33.98
C THR A 411 -35.13 11.80 32.47
N SER A 412 -36.31 11.36 32.01
CA SER A 412 -36.80 11.26 30.63
C SER A 412 -36.47 10.01 29.81
N SER A 413 -37.55 9.50 29.23
CA SER A 413 -37.75 8.22 28.57
C SER A 413 -37.89 8.45 27.07
N GLN A 414 -36.79 8.34 26.30
CA GLN A 414 -36.84 8.29 24.83
C GLN A 414 -35.76 7.40 24.14
N GLU A 415 -35.02 6.53 24.86
CA GLU A 415 -33.82 5.86 24.28
C GLU A 415 -33.89 4.32 24.11
N GLU A 416 -35.02 3.64 24.35
CA GLU A 416 -35.07 2.16 24.31
C GLU A 416 -34.84 1.53 22.92
N ASN A 417 -35.13 2.23 21.81
CA ASN A 417 -34.99 1.67 20.45
C ASN A 417 -33.54 1.69 19.89
N VAL A 418 -32.65 2.54 20.41
CA VAL A 418 -31.25 2.65 19.95
C VAL A 418 -30.35 1.58 20.61
N GLU A 419 -30.70 1.15 21.83
CA GLU A 419 -29.92 0.20 22.62
C GLU A 419 -30.01 -1.26 22.11
N THR A 420 -31.05 -1.62 21.37
CA THR A 420 -31.29 -3.02 20.94
C THR A 420 -30.57 -3.34 19.62
N SER A 421 -30.50 -2.40 18.68
CA SER A 421 -29.69 -2.54 17.46
C SER A 421 -28.19 -2.60 17.77
N SER A 422 -27.75 -1.86 18.78
CA SER A 422 -26.35 -1.76 19.18
C SER A 422 -25.81 -3.04 19.87
N LEU A 423 -26.66 -3.79 20.61
CA LEU A 423 -26.29 -5.08 21.20
C LEU A 423 -26.12 -6.19 20.15
N GLN A 424 -26.97 -6.19 19.12
CA GLN A 424 -26.82 -7.11 18.00
C GLN A 424 -25.53 -6.81 17.24
N LYS A 425 -25.20 -5.53 17.01
CA LYS A 425 -23.92 -5.10 16.45
C LYS A 425 -22.74 -5.64 17.27
N LEU A 426 -22.79 -5.53 18.60
CA LEU A 426 -21.75 -6.06 19.49
C LEU A 426 -21.60 -7.58 19.35
N ARG A 427 -22.71 -8.33 19.33
CA ARG A 427 -22.67 -9.79 19.12
C ARG A 427 -22.05 -10.17 17.80
N ASP A 428 -22.40 -9.46 16.74
CA ASP A 428 -21.85 -9.72 15.42
C ASP A 428 -20.37 -9.37 15.37
N GLN A 429 -19.92 -8.29 16.03
CA GLN A 429 -18.51 -7.94 16.17
C GLN A 429 -17.72 -9.00 16.94
N ILE A 430 -18.19 -9.44 18.12
CA ILE A 430 -17.54 -10.50 18.92
C ILE A 430 -17.43 -11.81 18.14
N LYS A 431 -18.47 -12.18 17.38
CA LYS A 431 -18.46 -13.37 16.51
C LYS A 431 -17.47 -13.23 15.37
N ARG A 432 -17.47 -12.09 14.70
CA ARG A 432 -16.61 -11.83 13.54
C ARG A 432 -15.14 -11.78 13.95
N GLU A 433 -14.82 -11.05 15.02
CA GLU A 433 -13.46 -10.88 15.55
C GLU A 433 -12.92 -12.12 16.28
N GLU A 434 -13.59 -13.29 16.15
CA GLU A 434 -13.21 -14.58 16.74
C GLU A 434 -13.10 -14.58 18.29
N PHE A 435 -13.81 -13.68 18.98
CA PHE A 435 -13.83 -13.58 20.44
C PHE A 435 -14.93 -14.41 21.13
N LEU A 436 -15.71 -15.17 20.37
CA LEU A 436 -16.81 -15.96 20.91
C LEU A 436 -16.31 -17.24 21.61
N THR A 437 -16.07 -17.14 22.91
CA THR A 437 -15.79 -18.26 23.84
C THR A 437 -17.03 -18.63 24.66
N GLU A 438 -17.06 -19.79 25.32
CA GLU A 438 -18.15 -20.15 26.24
C GLU A 438 -18.34 -19.11 27.35
N ASP A 439 -17.24 -18.58 27.90
CA ASP A 439 -17.29 -17.52 28.92
C ASP A 439 -17.97 -16.25 28.39
N THR A 440 -17.58 -15.79 27.19
CA THR A 440 -18.21 -14.60 26.58
C THR A 440 -19.67 -14.83 26.20
N LYS A 441 -20.07 -16.06 25.82
CA LYS A 441 -21.46 -16.40 25.55
C LYS A 441 -22.32 -16.27 26.81
N VAL A 442 -21.84 -16.78 27.94
CA VAL A 442 -22.53 -16.67 29.23
C VAL A 442 -22.67 -15.20 29.62
N ILE A 443 -21.60 -14.41 29.51
CA ILE A 443 -21.64 -12.98 29.84
C ILE A 443 -22.62 -12.22 28.94
N LEU A 444 -22.69 -12.55 27.64
CA LEU A 444 -23.64 -11.94 26.70
C LEU A 444 -25.10 -12.35 26.97
N GLN A 445 -25.34 -13.55 27.53
CA GLN A 445 -26.67 -13.99 27.96
C GLN A 445 -27.09 -13.25 29.24
N ASP A 446 -26.17 -13.14 30.22
CA ASP A 446 -26.39 -12.39 31.45
C ASP A 446 -26.66 -10.91 31.17
N LEU A 447 -25.92 -10.31 30.21
CA LEU A 447 -26.11 -8.92 29.79
C LEU A 447 -27.52 -8.68 29.21
N GLU A 448 -28.06 -9.61 28.42
CA GLU A 448 -29.43 -9.51 27.90
C GLU A 448 -30.47 -9.64 29.01
N MET A 449 -30.33 -10.63 29.88
CA MET A 449 -31.20 -10.82 31.03
C MET A 449 -31.22 -9.57 31.93
N HIS A 450 -30.05 -8.97 32.19
CA HIS A 450 -29.94 -7.78 33.03
C HIS A 450 -30.50 -6.53 32.36
N LYS A 451 -30.35 -6.41 31.03
CA LYS A 451 -31.01 -5.36 30.24
C LYS A 451 -32.53 -5.46 30.34
N GLU A 452 -33.10 -6.65 30.15
CA GLU A 452 -34.55 -6.89 30.30
C GLU A 452 -35.04 -6.53 31.71
N SER A 453 -34.22 -6.77 32.74
CA SER A 453 -34.54 -6.43 34.14
C SER A 453 -34.22 -4.98 34.56
N SER A 454 -33.68 -4.13 33.65
CA SER A 454 -33.23 -2.75 33.93
C SER A 454 -32.24 -2.61 35.11
N ASN A 455 -31.42 -3.64 35.36
CA ASN A 455 -30.44 -3.64 36.44
C ASN A 455 -29.11 -3.03 35.98
N TYR A 456 -29.03 -1.70 35.93
CA TYR A 456 -27.87 -0.97 35.39
C TYR A 456 -26.52 -1.34 36.04
N GLN A 457 -26.50 -1.60 37.35
CA GLN A 457 -25.26 -2.02 38.03
C GLN A 457 -24.78 -3.38 37.52
N SER A 458 -25.70 -4.34 37.32
CA SER A 458 -25.36 -5.66 36.80
C SER A 458 -24.97 -5.61 35.32
N ILE A 459 -25.57 -4.70 34.55
CA ILE A 459 -25.16 -4.43 33.15
C ILE A 459 -23.71 -3.93 33.12
N VAL A 460 -23.37 -2.94 33.93
CA VAL A 460 -21.99 -2.42 34.04
C VAL A 460 -21.02 -3.52 34.46
N ASP A 461 -21.38 -4.36 35.43
CA ASP A 461 -20.53 -5.46 35.88
C ASP A 461 -20.33 -6.51 34.77
N CYS A 462 -21.37 -6.83 33.98
CA CYS A 462 -21.27 -7.71 32.82
C CYS A 462 -20.37 -7.12 31.73
N LEU A 463 -20.54 -5.84 31.41
CA LEU A 463 -19.70 -5.15 30.43
C LEU A 463 -18.24 -5.06 30.86
N LYS A 464 -17.95 -4.87 32.15
CA LYS A 464 -16.57 -4.92 32.69
C LYS A 464 -15.94 -6.30 32.54
N LYS A 465 -16.70 -7.36 32.84
CA LYS A 465 -16.24 -8.75 32.62
C LYS A 465 -16.02 -9.04 31.14
N LEU A 466 -16.92 -8.58 30.28
CA LEU A 466 -16.82 -8.75 28.84
C LEU A 466 -15.58 -8.02 28.30
N LEU A 467 -15.35 -6.77 28.73
CA LEU A 467 -14.16 -6.01 28.37
C LEU A 467 -12.88 -6.71 28.80
N GLN A 468 -12.81 -7.27 30.02
CA GLN A 468 -11.65 -8.04 30.47
C GLN A 468 -11.41 -9.30 29.64
N ALA A 469 -12.47 -9.94 29.13
CA ALA A 469 -12.35 -11.13 28.30
C ALA A 469 -11.80 -10.81 26.90
N ILE A 470 -12.23 -9.71 26.28
CA ILE A 470 -11.78 -9.30 24.94
C ILE A 470 -10.50 -8.46 24.95
N ARG A 471 -10.23 -7.76 26.07
CA ARG A 471 -9.07 -6.92 26.32
C ARG A 471 -8.39 -7.37 27.62
N PRO A 472 -7.54 -8.41 27.56
CA PRO A 472 -6.87 -8.93 28.75
C PRO A 472 -5.90 -7.92 29.39
N LEU A 473 -5.26 -7.07 28.58
CA LEU A 473 -4.43 -5.96 29.06
C LEU A 473 -4.89 -4.63 28.48
N ASN A 474 -4.83 -3.57 29.29
CA ASN A 474 -4.90 -2.19 28.82
C ASN A 474 -3.48 -1.63 28.60
N VAL A 475 -3.00 -1.71 27.36
CA VAL A 475 -1.64 -1.29 26.97
C VAL A 475 -1.43 0.23 27.11
N LEU A 476 -2.46 1.03 26.84
CA LEU A 476 -2.41 2.48 27.02
C LEU A 476 -2.26 2.86 28.50
N GLU A 477 -2.96 2.16 29.41
CA GLU A 477 -2.78 2.36 30.86
C GLU A 477 -1.37 1.97 31.30
N ILE A 478 -0.82 0.85 30.81
CA ILE A 478 0.57 0.48 31.09
C ILE A 478 1.52 1.60 30.64
N GLN A 479 1.34 2.13 29.44
CA GLN A 479 2.20 3.21 28.92
C GLN A 479 2.11 4.48 29.79
N ARG A 480 0.91 4.85 30.26
CA ARG A 480 0.72 5.98 31.18
C ARG A 480 1.42 5.74 32.52
N LEU A 481 1.25 4.56 33.11
CA LEU A 481 1.87 4.21 34.39
C LEU A 481 3.40 4.16 34.30
N VAL A 482 3.96 3.62 33.21
CA VAL A 482 5.40 3.59 32.97
C VAL A 482 5.96 5.01 32.83
N ARG A 483 5.30 5.91 32.08
CA ARG A 483 5.72 7.31 31.96
C ARG A 483 5.76 8.04 33.31
N GLU A 484 4.79 7.80 34.19
CA GLU A 484 4.81 8.37 35.55
C GLU A 484 5.96 7.80 36.40
N ALA A 485 6.29 6.53 36.23
CA ALA A 485 7.45 5.92 36.89
C ALA A 485 8.78 6.50 36.36
N GLU A 486 8.90 6.76 35.06
CA GLU A 486 10.07 7.41 34.44
C GLU A 486 10.29 8.82 34.97
N LYS A 487 9.25 9.65 35.09
CA LYS A 487 9.33 10.97 35.75
C LYS A 487 9.87 10.85 37.17
N THR A 488 9.51 9.78 37.86
CA THR A 488 9.97 9.56 39.23
C THR A 488 11.40 9.01 39.30
N ALA A 489 11.81 8.23 38.30
CA ALA A 489 13.19 7.76 38.15
C ALA A 489 14.17 8.94 38.07
N GLU A 490 13.81 10.01 37.37
CA GLU A 490 14.62 11.24 37.30
C GLU A 490 14.85 11.87 38.68
N LEU A 491 13.84 11.84 39.55
CA LEU A 491 13.94 12.42 40.91
C LEU A 491 14.91 11.66 41.82
N ILE A 492 15.16 10.37 41.56
CA ILE A 492 16.04 9.51 42.36
C ILE A 492 17.38 9.18 41.69
N ARG A 493 17.59 9.63 40.45
CA ARG A 493 18.82 9.39 39.68
C ARG A 493 20.05 9.87 40.45
N ASP A 494 21.10 9.04 40.46
CA ASP A 494 22.38 9.28 41.13
C ASP A 494 22.30 9.55 42.65
N LYS A 495 21.15 9.26 43.29
CA LYS A 495 20.97 9.41 44.74
C LYS A 495 21.16 8.08 45.47
N GLU A 496 21.49 8.17 46.75
CA GLU A 496 21.41 7.03 47.67
C GLU A 496 20.00 6.98 48.23
N ILE A 497 19.32 5.85 48.06
CA ILE A 497 17.92 5.71 48.44
C ILE A 497 17.70 4.57 49.44
N ILE A 498 16.65 4.70 50.24
CA ILE A 498 16.12 3.64 51.10
C ILE A 498 14.78 3.22 50.52
N LEU A 499 14.73 2.02 49.96
CA LEU A 499 13.54 1.43 49.37
C LEU A 499 12.76 0.65 50.43
N LEU A 500 11.48 0.98 50.61
CA LEU A 500 10.59 0.23 51.49
C LEU A 500 9.92 -0.91 50.73
N ILE A 501 10.08 -2.14 51.23
CA ILE A 501 9.56 -3.35 50.60
C ILE A 501 8.62 -4.07 51.57
N GLY A 502 7.51 -4.58 51.06
CA GLY A 502 6.58 -5.41 51.81
C GLY A 502 5.26 -5.52 51.06
N GLU A 503 4.43 -6.50 51.44
CA GLU A 503 3.10 -6.69 50.85
C GLU A 503 2.20 -5.44 51.03
N THR A 504 1.15 -5.34 50.23
CA THR A 504 0.11 -4.31 50.40
C THR A 504 -0.49 -4.41 51.80
N GLY A 505 -0.60 -3.27 52.50
CA GLY A 505 -1.11 -3.22 53.87
C GLY A 505 -0.09 -3.54 54.98
N THR A 506 1.19 -3.81 54.68
CA THR A 506 2.26 -3.97 55.69
C THR A 506 2.63 -2.68 56.42
N GLY A 507 2.21 -1.53 55.91
CA GLY A 507 2.43 -0.22 56.55
C GLY A 507 3.62 0.57 56.01
N LYS A 508 4.01 0.38 54.74
CA LYS A 508 5.07 1.15 54.05
C LYS A 508 4.84 2.66 54.14
N SER A 509 3.73 3.15 53.59
CA SER A 509 3.36 4.57 53.58
C SER A 509 3.23 5.15 54.99
N THR A 510 2.63 4.40 55.94
CA THR A 510 2.57 4.80 57.37
C THR A 510 3.97 4.89 58.00
N THR A 511 4.88 3.98 57.64
CA THR A 511 6.26 3.98 58.13
C THR A 511 7.04 5.16 57.58
N ILE A 512 6.83 5.57 56.32
CA ILE A 512 7.45 6.78 55.76
C ILE A 512 6.98 8.01 56.51
N GLN A 513 5.67 8.17 56.73
CA GLN A 513 5.12 9.30 57.50
C GLN A 513 5.72 9.36 58.92
N PHE A 514 5.89 8.20 59.58
CA PHE A 514 6.56 8.10 60.87
C PHE A 514 8.05 8.48 60.80
N LEU A 515 8.78 7.94 59.82
CA LEU A 515 10.20 8.18 59.62
C LEU A 515 10.49 9.64 59.28
N THR A 516 9.57 10.36 58.64
CA THR A 516 9.70 11.79 58.35
C THR A 516 9.41 12.70 59.55
N GLY A 517 9.15 12.12 60.73
CA GLY A 517 8.86 12.88 61.95
C GLY A 517 7.41 13.36 62.09
N SER A 518 6.49 12.86 61.26
CA SER A 518 5.07 13.22 61.39
C SER A 518 4.51 12.70 62.71
N LYS A 519 3.69 13.50 63.38
CA LYS A 519 2.97 13.06 64.58
C LYS A 519 1.80 12.17 64.16
N MET A 520 1.68 10.96 64.69
CA MET A 520 0.68 9.98 64.28
C MET A 520 -0.45 9.84 65.32
N LYS A 521 -1.67 9.52 64.87
CA LYS A 521 -2.83 9.23 65.74
C LYS A 521 -3.68 8.07 65.23
N LYS A 522 -4.44 7.45 66.14
CA LYS A 522 -5.48 6.46 65.82
C LYS A 522 -6.82 7.15 65.56
N THR A 523 -7.51 6.72 64.50
CA THR A 523 -8.82 7.24 64.08
C THR A 523 -9.74 6.08 63.70
N LYS A 524 -11.05 6.22 63.87
CA LYS A 524 -12.04 5.24 63.39
C LYS A 524 -12.57 5.68 62.03
N VAL A 525 -12.44 4.82 61.03
CA VAL A 525 -12.90 5.08 59.65
C VAL A 525 -14.06 4.14 59.34
N GLU A 526 -15.18 4.69 58.90
CA GLU A 526 -16.32 3.89 58.44
C GLU A 526 -16.03 3.35 57.04
N ILE A 527 -16.17 2.04 56.85
CA ILE A 527 -15.82 1.36 55.60
C ILE A 527 -17.06 1.03 54.77
N VAL A 528 -18.14 0.67 55.47
CA VAL A 528 -19.47 0.34 54.96
C VAL A 528 -20.44 0.74 56.06
N SER A 529 -21.68 1.15 55.74
CA SER A 529 -22.65 1.62 56.74
C SER A 529 -22.69 0.73 57.99
N GLY A 530 -22.28 1.29 59.13
CA GLY A 530 -22.25 0.62 60.44
C GLY A 530 -21.01 -0.22 60.76
N ARG A 531 -19.99 -0.31 59.88
CA ARG A 531 -18.71 -1.00 60.14
C ARG A 531 -17.53 -0.02 60.14
N PHE A 532 -16.80 -0.01 61.25
CA PHE A 532 -15.64 0.87 61.45
C PHE A 532 -14.34 0.07 61.56
N LEU A 533 -13.25 0.58 60.97
CA LEU A 533 -11.88 0.09 61.15
C LEU A 533 -11.05 1.12 61.91
N GLU A 534 -10.17 0.65 62.81
CA GLU A 534 -9.15 1.51 63.40
C GLU A 534 -8.00 1.72 62.42
N HIS A 535 -7.69 2.98 62.13
CA HIS A 535 -6.67 3.39 61.18
C HIS A 535 -5.68 4.38 61.81
N ILE A 536 -4.40 4.28 61.44
CA ILE A 536 -3.35 5.22 61.88
C ILE A 536 -3.16 6.27 60.79
N THR A 537 -3.28 7.55 61.15
CA THR A 537 -3.12 8.71 60.24
C THR A 537 -2.30 9.81 60.89
N ILE A 538 -1.96 10.86 60.14
CA ILE A 538 -1.21 12.02 60.62
C ILE A 538 -2.10 12.91 61.52
N ASP A 539 -1.52 13.43 62.60
CA ASP A 539 -2.11 14.41 63.51
C ASP A 539 -1.66 15.84 63.15
N GLY A 540 -2.29 16.43 62.13
CA GLY A 540 -2.01 17.79 61.63
C GLY A 540 -1.54 17.81 60.17
N PRO A 541 -1.23 18.99 59.61
CA PRO A 541 -0.66 19.08 58.25
C PRO A 541 0.75 18.46 58.23
N PRO A 542 1.14 17.77 57.14
CA PRO A 542 2.46 17.18 57.01
C PRO A 542 3.54 18.28 57.02
N GLN A 543 4.63 18.07 57.76
CA GLN A 543 5.74 19.04 57.81
C GLN A 543 6.56 19.06 56.52
N ASN A 544 6.61 17.93 55.80
CA ASN A 544 7.30 17.81 54.51
C ASN A 544 6.27 17.88 53.36
N PRO A 545 6.37 18.85 52.43
CA PRO A 545 5.44 18.98 51.31
C PRO A 545 5.41 17.76 50.37
N GLN A 546 6.49 16.97 50.30
CA GLN A 546 6.53 15.77 49.46
C GLN A 546 5.61 14.65 49.98
N LEU A 547 5.14 14.75 51.24
CA LEU A 547 4.19 13.79 51.82
C LEU A 547 2.75 13.96 51.32
N HIS A 548 2.42 15.06 50.62
CA HIS A 548 1.09 15.23 50.02
C HIS A 548 0.74 14.14 49.00
N ARG A 549 1.76 13.48 48.42
CA ARG A 549 1.60 12.36 47.49
C ARG A 549 1.56 10.99 48.15
N ILE A 550 1.71 10.90 49.49
CA ILE A 550 1.70 9.65 50.25
C ILE A 550 0.49 9.63 51.19
N SER A 551 -0.57 8.97 50.74
CA SER A 551 -1.79 8.74 51.53
C SER A 551 -1.75 7.39 52.25
N SER A 552 -2.25 7.37 53.49
CA SER A 552 -2.45 6.14 54.24
C SER A 552 -3.93 5.77 54.19
N SER A 553 -4.26 4.64 53.56
CA SER A 553 -5.64 4.13 53.44
C SER A 553 -6.02 3.17 54.58
N ALA A 554 -7.29 3.19 54.99
CA ALA A 554 -7.86 2.19 55.89
C ALA A 554 -8.27 0.90 55.14
N LEU A 555 -8.32 0.95 53.81
CA LEU A 555 -8.69 -0.16 52.93
C LEU A 555 -7.44 -0.90 52.44
N ASN A 556 -7.53 -2.22 52.27
CA ASN A 556 -6.48 -3.05 51.65
C ASN A 556 -6.44 -2.88 50.11
N LYS A 557 -6.48 -1.65 49.61
CA LYS A 557 -6.24 -1.32 48.20
C LYS A 557 -5.00 -0.44 48.11
N SER A 558 -4.11 -0.77 47.18
CA SER A 558 -2.88 -0.02 46.97
C SER A 558 -3.20 1.34 46.34
N GLU A 559 -2.85 2.41 47.05
CA GLU A 559 -2.95 3.78 46.54
C GLU A 559 -1.65 4.21 45.83
N THR A 560 -0.52 3.59 46.18
CA THR A 560 0.81 3.84 45.60
C THR A 560 0.99 3.02 44.31
N ARG A 561 0.78 3.64 43.15
CA ARG A 561 0.89 2.99 41.82
C ARG A 561 2.27 3.06 41.17
N TYR A 562 3.19 3.84 41.73
CA TYR A 562 4.57 3.98 41.27
C TYR A 562 5.47 4.39 42.45
N ILE A 563 6.78 4.17 42.32
CA ILE A 563 7.74 4.55 43.37
C ILE A 563 7.61 6.04 43.68
N THR A 564 7.52 6.43 44.96
CA THR A 564 7.38 7.83 45.37
C THR A 564 8.49 8.21 46.34
N PRO A 565 9.45 9.06 45.95
CA PRO A 565 10.55 9.49 46.82
C PRO A 565 10.14 10.64 47.74
N VAL A 566 10.60 10.56 48.98
CA VAL A 566 10.51 11.62 49.99
C VAL A 566 11.90 11.89 50.51
N THR A 567 12.41 13.08 50.24
CA THR A 567 13.70 13.53 50.76
C THR A 567 13.50 14.19 52.10
N VAL A 568 14.25 13.73 53.10
CA VAL A 568 14.14 14.19 54.48
C VAL A 568 15.50 14.73 54.95
N PRO A 569 15.59 16.01 55.33
CA PRO A 569 16.78 16.56 55.97
C PRO A 569 16.99 15.89 57.34
N LEU A 570 18.17 15.33 57.60
CA LEU A 570 18.44 14.64 58.85
C LEU A 570 18.38 15.57 60.07
N ARG A 571 18.67 16.86 59.90
CA ARG A 571 18.49 17.88 60.94
C ARG A 571 17.09 17.93 61.54
N ASP A 572 16.06 17.64 60.73
CA ASP A 572 14.66 17.74 61.15
C ASP A 572 14.27 16.58 62.09
N ILE A 573 14.99 15.46 62.03
CA ILE A 573 14.73 14.26 62.85
C ILE A 573 15.79 14.06 63.93
N LEU A 574 17.08 14.11 63.57
CA LEU A 574 18.21 13.79 64.43
C LEU A 574 18.72 15.00 65.25
N GLY A 575 18.45 16.23 64.79
CA GLY A 575 18.82 17.49 65.44
C GLY A 575 19.82 18.33 64.63
N ALA A 576 20.03 19.58 65.04
CA ALA A 576 20.71 20.63 64.26
C ALA A 576 22.17 20.37 63.82
N HIS A 577 22.81 19.30 64.32
CA HIS A 577 24.21 18.97 63.98
C HIS A 577 24.35 18.09 62.72
N GLU A 578 23.25 17.60 62.16
CA GLU A 578 23.24 16.68 61.01
C GLU A 578 22.83 17.43 59.73
N ASN A 579 23.77 17.66 58.81
CA ASN A 579 23.50 18.41 57.57
C ASN A 579 23.15 17.54 56.35
N ASP A 580 23.19 16.22 56.50
CA ASP A 580 22.88 15.28 55.43
C ASP A 580 21.37 15.10 55.23
N HIS A 581 21.02 14.43 54.14
CA HIS A 581 19.64 14.09 53.79
C HIS A 581 19.52 12.59 53.50
N ILE A 582 18.31 12.07 53.69
CA ILE A 582 17.95 10.72 53.27
C ILE A 582 16.81 10.77 52.27
N THR A 583 16.81 9.88 51.29
CA THR A 583 15.69 9.72 50.36
C THR A 583 15.00 8.40 50.65
N LEU A 584 13.78 8.46 51.18
CA LEU A 584 12.91 7.32 51.44
C LEU A 584 12.01 7.10 50.23
N CYS A 585 11.92 5.88 49.72
CA CYS A 585 11.08 5.56 48.57
C CYS A 585 9.94 4.64 48.99
N ASP A 586 8.70 5.12 48.85
CA ASP A 586 7.52 4.26 48.94
C ASP A 586 7.42 3.46 47.64
N ALA A 587 7.56 2.15 47.72
CA ALA A 587 7.30 1.27 46.58
C ALA A 587 5.83 0.82 46.60
N PRO A 588 5.22 0.58 45.43
CA PRO A 588 4.00 -0.21 45.31
C PRO A 588 4.15 -1.55 46.04
N GLY A 589 3.03 -2.20 46.42
CA GLY A 589 3.11 -3.60 46.85
C GLY A 589 3.67 -4.45 45.72
N PHE A 590 4.76 -5.18 45.95
CA PHE A 590 5.21 -6.19 44.98
C PHE A 590 4.21 -7.36 45.02
N SER A 591 3.84 -7.88 43.83
CA SER A 591 2.70 -8.78 43.65
C SER A 591 1.35 -8.15 44.03
N ASP A 592 1.18 -6.85 43.73
CA ASP A 592 -0.06 -6.13 44.01
C ASP A 592 -1.26 -6.76 43.29
N THR A 593 -2.38 -6.89 43.98
CA THR A 593 -3.64 -7.42 43.43
C THR A 593 -4.42 -6.36 42.64
N ALA A 594 -3.77 -5.26 42.25
CA ALA A 594 -4.42 -4.12 41.59
C ALA A 594 -4.63 -4.32 40.09
N GLY A 595 -4.07 -5.40 39.51
CA GLY A 595 -4.22 -5.79 38.12
C GLY A 595 -2.87 -6.02 37.43
N PRO A 596 -2.87 -6.75 36.30
CA PRO A 596 -1.66 -7.04 35.54
C PRO A 596 -0.98 -5.78 35.00
N GLU A 597 -1.73 -4.72 34.67
CA GLU A 597 -1.16 -3.44 34.19
C GLU A 597 -0.28 -2.76 35.25
N VAL A 598 -0.74 -2.76 36.51
CA VAL A 598 0.01 -2.20 37.64
C VAL A 598 1.23 -3.07 37.96
N ASP A 599 1.11 -4.39 37.91
CA ASP A 599 2.27 -5.30 38.08
C ASP A 599 3.32 -5.06 36.97
N ILE A 600 2.89 -4.86 35.72
CA ILE A 600 3.78 -4.53 34.60
C ILE A 600 4.48 -3.19 34.81
N ALA A 601 3.73 -2.14 35.10
CA ALA A 601 4.28 -0.82 35.31
C ALA A 601 5.21 -0.76 36.52
N ASN A 602 4.89 -1.47 37.60
CA ASN A 602 5.75 -1.58 38.76
C ASN A 602 7.04 -2.31 38.42
N SER A 603 6.94 -3.43 37.70
CA SER A 603 8.09 -4.24 37.31
C SER A 603 9.04 -3.49 36.37
N LEU A 604 8.51 -2.75 35.40
CA LEU A 604 9.31 -1.92 34.47
C LEU A 604 9.81 -0.66 35.18
N GLY A 605 8.88 0.15 35.67
CA GLY A 605 9.12 1.49 36.19
C GLY A 605 9.95 1.51 37.47
N VAL A 606 9.65 0.65 38.46
CA VAL A 606 10.42 0.62 39.71
C VAL A 606 11.83 0.12 39.43
N ILE A 607 11.99 -0.98 38.68
CA ILE A 607 13.33 -1.54 38.42
C ILE A 607 14.18 -0.55 37.63
N GLU A 608 13.68 0.01 36.53
CA GLU A 608 14.45 1.00 35.74
C GLU A 608 14.79 2.24 36.57
N ALA A 609 13.87 2.70 37.43
CA ALA A 609 14.16 3.79 38.37
C ALA A 609 15.29 3.44 39.34
N LEU A 610 15.29 2.22 39.90
CA LEU A 610 16.33 1.76 40.82
C LEU A 610 17.70 1.64 40.14
N LYS A 611 17.77 1.20 38.89
CA LYS A 611 19.04 1.04 38.14
C LYS A 611 19.80 2.36 37.98
N GLY A 612 19.09 3.49 37.89
CA GLY A 612 19.68 4.82 37.78
C GLY A 612 20.13 5.43 39.11
N THR A 613 19.97 4.75 40.24
CA THR A 613 20.37 5.26 41.57
C THR A 613 21.83 4.94 41.89
N LYS A 614 22.45 5.73 42.77
CA LYS A 614 23.86 5.51 43.18
C LYS A 614 24.02 4.28 44.08
N SER A 615 23.10 4.11 45.03
CA SER A 615 23.00 2.90 45.84
C SER A 615 21.62 2.73 46.44
N VAL A 616 21.22 1.48 46.69
CA VAL A 616 19.91 1.14 47.26
C VAL A 616 20.09 0.41 48.59
N LYS A 617 19.45 0.92 49.65
CA LYS A 617 19.29 0.24 50.95
C LYS A 617 17.87 -0.29 51.05
N LEU A 618 17.67 -1.49 51.60
CA LEU A 618 16.36 -2.12 51.67
C LEU A 618 15.82 -2.10 53.09
N LEU A 619 14.66 -1.46 53.28
CA LEU A 619 13.87 -1.55 54.52
C LEU A 619 12.68 -2.48 54.27
N VAL A 620 12.78 -3.70 54.77
CA VAL A 620 11.81 -4.77 54.53
C VAL A 620 10.83 -4.84 55.69
N LEU A 621 9.55 -4.59 55.42
CA LEU A 621 8.47 -4.58 56.38
C LEU A 621 7.70 -5.89 56.38
N SER A 622 7.57 -6.49 57.56
CA SER A 622 6.68 -7.62 57.82
C SER A 622 5.62 -7.20 58.83
N SER A 623 4.35 -7.46 58.56
CA SER A 623 3.27 -7.22 59.52
C SER A 623 2.80 -8.50 60.20
N TYR A 624 2.31 -8.40 61.44
CA TYR A 624 1.76 -9.56 62.15
C TYR A 624 0.65 -10.27 61.37
N LYS A 625 -0.23 -9.50 60.71
CA LYS A 625 -1.33 -10.04 59.90
C LYS A 625 -0.86 -10.74 58.62
N SER A 626 0.25 -10.28 58.02
CA SER A 626 0.79 -10.86 56.78
C SER A 626 1.58 -12.15 57.03
N LEU A 627 2.04 -12.40 58.26
CA LEU A 627 2.84 -13.59 58.58
C LEU A 627 2.14 -14.93 58.24
N GLY A 628 0.82 -14.97 58.43
CA GLY A 628 -0.02 -16.16 58.24
C GLY A 628 0.24 -17.27 59.26
N ASP A 629 -0.58 -18.32 59.25
CA ASP A 629 -0.51 -19.44 60.22
C ASP A 629 0.71 -20.37 60.00
N ARG A 630 1.40 -20.21 58.86
CA ARG A 630 2.50 -21.10 58.42
C ARG A 630 3.74 -20.35 57.92
N GLY A 631 3.91 -19.07 58.26
CA GLY A 631 5.04 -18.27 57.77
C GLY A 631 4.96 -17.91 56.28
N GLN A 632 3.78 -18.01 55.67
CA GLN A 632 3.52 -17.71 54.26
C GLN A 632 3.90 -16.27 53.89
N GLY A 633 3.74 -15.32 54.82
CA GLY A 633 4.18 -13.94 54.61
C GLY A 633 5.68 -13.81 54.43
N ILE A 634 6.47 -14.62 55.16
CA ILE A 634 7.93 -14.62 55.04
C ILE A 634 8.35 -15.25 53.70
N GLN A 635 7.66 -16.32 53.29
CA GLN A 635 7.90 -16.94 51.99
C GLN A 635 7.67 -15.94 50.85
N LYS A 636 6.52 -15.26 50.83
CA LYS A 636 6.21 -14.24 49.83
C LYS A 636 7.20 -13.07 49.86
N LEU A 637 7.59 -12.62 51.04
CA LEU A 637 8.61 -11.57 51.21
C LEU A 637 9.97 -11.99 50.62
N ALA A 638 10.40 -13.23 50.88
CA ALA A 638 11.61 -13.78 50.29
C ALA A 638 11.50 -13.91 48.77
N GLU A 639 10.36 -14.39 48.24
CA GLU A 639 10.10 -14.45 46.81
C GLU A 639 10.19 -13.07 46.15
N ILE A 640 9.64 -12.02 46.77
CA ILE A 640 9.77 -10.63 46.31
C ILE A 640 11.26 -10.23 46.24
N LEU A 641 12.03 -10.49 47.29
CA LEU A 641 13.44 -10.13 47.35
C LEU A 641 14.30 -10.91 46.34
N ILE A 642 14.05 -12.20 46.18
CA ILE A 642 14.76 -13.10 45.25
C ILE A 642 14.49 -12.69 43.80
N ASN A 643 13.23 -12.37 43.48
CA ASN A 643 12.84 -11.98 42.14
C ASN A 643 13.38 -10.59 41.77
N MET A 644 13.43 -9.68 42.74
CA MET A 644 13.88 -8.30 42.53
C MET A 644 15.42 -8.16 42.53
N VAL A 645 16.14 -8.91 43.37
CA VAL A 645 17.59 -8.78 43.57
C VAL A 645 18.32 -10.08 43.25
N HIS A 646 19.10 -10.06 42.18
CA HIS A 646 19.95 -11.18 41.81
C HIS A 646 21.09 -11.41 42.81
N GLY A 647 21.28 -12.67 43.21
CA GLY A 647 22.32 -13.04 44.17
C GLY A 647 22.07 -12.48 45.58
N ILE A 648 20.81 -12.48 46.01
CA ILE A 648 20.35 -11.89 47.28
C ILE A 648 21.18 -12.32 48.49
N ASP A 649 21.62 -13.58 48.53
CA ASP A 649 22.43 -14.17 49.60
C ASP A 649 23.69 -13.34 49.92
N ASN A 650 24.31 -12.74 48.90
CA ASN A 650 25.50 -11.91 49.04
C ASN A 650 25.20 -10.44 49.36
N LYS A 651 23.92 -10.07 49.41
CA LYS A 651 23.41 -8.69 49.57
C LYS A 651 22.57 -8.48 50.82
N LEU A 652 22.39 -9.52 51.64
CA LEU A 652 21.65 -9.48 52.90
C LEU A 652 22.13 -8.36 53.83
N LYS A 653 23.42 -7.98 53.81
CA LYS A 653 23.97 -6.84 54.58
C LYS A 653 23.35 -5.49 54.22
N ALA A 654 22.70 -5.35 53.07
CA ALA A 654 21.98 -4.16 52.62
C ALA A 654 20.47 -4.19 52.96
N ILE A 655 20.02 -5.19 53.74
CA ILE A 655 18.63 -5.34 54.19
C ILE A 655 18.47 -5.08 55.69
N VAL A 656 17.48 -4.28 56.06
CA VAL A 656 16.96 -4.13 57.43
C VAL A 656 15.55 -4.71 57.47
N TYR A 657 15.26 -5.52 58.48
CA TYR A 657 13.90 -6.01 58.74
C TYR A 657 13.24 -5.18 59.83
N ALA A 658 12.02 -4.72 59.56
CA ALA A 658 11.19 -4.04 60.53
C ALA A 658 9.78 -4.65 60.60
N PHE A 659 9.23 -4.69 61.81
CA PHE A 659 8.06 -5.48 62.16
C PHE A 659 6.93 -4.56 62.60
N THR A 660 5.82 -4.56 61.87
CA THR A 660 4.68 -3.66 62.09
C THR A 660 3.47 -4.42 62.62
N LYS A 661 2.61 -3.74 63.38
CA LYS A 661 1.32 -4.29 63.86
C LYS A 661 1.46 -5.54 64.77
N TYR A 662 2.62 -5.80 65.36
CA TYR A 662 2.82 -6.90 66.30
C TYR A 662 2.29 -6.53 67.70
N PRO A 663 1.52 -7.42 68.36
CA PRO A 663 0.99 -7.15 69.69
C PRO A 663 2.12 -7.20 70.74
N PRO A 664 2.31 -6.17 71.58
CA PRO A 664 3.25 -6.26 72.69
C PRO A 664 2.71 -7.17 73.81
N PRO A 665 3.54 -8.01 74.47
CA PRO A 665 4.94 -8.32 74.16
C PRO A 665 5.05 -9.54 73.23
N THR A 666 5.41 -9.33 71.96
CA THR A 666 5.78 -10.44 71.05
C THR A 666 7.30 -10.51 70.93
N ASP A 667 7.88 -11.67 71.21
CA ASP A 667 9.27 -11.98 70.89
C ASP A 667 9.35 -12.44 69.42
N ILE A 668 9.83 -11.54 68.56
CA ILE A 668 9.95 -11.78 67.12
C ILE A 668 10.98 -12.86 66.81
N ASN A 669 12.10 -12.91 67.53
CA ASN A 669 13.15 -13.88 67.28
C ASN A 669 12.68 -15.30 67.58
N ALA A 670 12.02 -15.48 68.72
CA ALA A 670 11.42 -16.75 69.11
C ALA A 670 10.38 -17.22 68.09
N LEU A 671 9.54 -16.31 67.59
CA LEU A 671 8.54 -16.60 66.57
C LEU A 671 9.17 -17.06 65.24
N LEU A 672 10.23 -16.39 64.77
CA LEU A 672 10.94 -16.79 63.55
C LEU A 672 11.62 -18.16 63.69
N ARG A 673 12.22 -18.45 64.86
CA ARG A 673 12.81 -19.76 65.15
C ARG A 673 11.76 -20.87 65.17
N ASP A 674 10.58 -20.61 65.75
CA ASP A 674 9.47 -21.56 65.76
C ASP A 674 8.95 -21.84 64.35
N ILE A 675 8.81 -20.82 63.50
CA ILE A 675 8.44 -21.00 62.09
C ILE A 675 9.47 -21.87 61.36
N LYS A 676 10.77 -21.62 61.57
CA LYS A 676 11.84 -22.42 60.98
C LYS A 676 11.74 -23.89 61.39
N ALA A 677 11.71 -24.15 62.70
CA ALA A 677 11.71 -25.51 63.26
C ALA A 677 10.42 -26.29 62.96
N SER A 678 9.25 -25.66 63.09
CA SER A 678 7.97 -26.36 63.02
C SER A 678 7.40 -26.46 61.59
N LYS A 679 7.73 -25.53 60.68
CA LYS A 679 7.11 -25.42 59.35
C LYS A 679 8.08 -25.55 58.18
N VAL A 680 9.30 -25.02 58.30
CA VAL A 680 10.27 -25.01 57.20
C VAL A 680 11.08 -26.29 57.17
N ASP A 681 11.63 -26.71 58.32
CA ASP A 681 12.44 -27.93 58.42
C ASP A 681 11.62 -29.21 58.14
N THR A 682 10.30 -29.13 58.30
CA THR A 682 9.35 -30.22 58.03
C THR A 682 8.84 -30.26 56.57
N ASN A 683 9.16 -29.25 55.74
CA ASN A 683 8.74 -29.18 54.34
C ASN A 683 9.95 -29.25 53.39
N SER A 684 10.08 -30.37 52.67
CA SER A 684 11.22 -30.63 51.77
C SER A 684 11.39 -29.58 50.67
N SER A 685 10.28 -29.05 50.12
CA SER A 685 10.33 -28.04 49.07
C SER A 685 10.91 -26.70 49.57
N LEU A 686 10.47 -26.22 50.73
CA LEU A 686 10.98 -24.98 51.32
C LEU A 686 12.43 -25.11 51.78
N ARG A 687 12.79 -26.25 52.37
CA ARG A 687 14.16 -26.52 52.82
C ARG A 687 15.17 -26.56 51.66
N SER A 688 14.72 -26.98 50.47
CA SER A 688 15.57 -27.02 49.27
C SER A 688 15.78 -25.65 48.61
N ASN A 689 14.98 -24.64 48.95
CA ASN A 689 15.12 -23.28 48.43
C ASN A 689 16.21 -22.52 49.21
N SER A 690 17.43 -22.54 48.70
CA SER A 690 18.61 -21.94 49.37
C SER A 690 18.45 -20.44 49.66
N ALA A 691 17.85 -19.69 48.74
CA ALA A 691 17.71 -18.24 48.88
C ALA A 691 16.61 -17.86 49.90
N PHE A 692 15.49 -18.60 49.94
CA PHE A 692 14.50 -18.46 51.01
C PHE A 692 15.12 -18.75 52.39
N MET A 693 15.91 -19.82 52.48
CA MET A 693 16.61 -20.19 53.71
C MET A 693 17.64 -19.13 54.14
N ALA A 694 18.31 -18.49 53.19
CA ALA A 694 19.24 -17.40 53.46
C ALA A 694 18.53 -16.18 54.05
N VAL A 695 17.41 -15.74 53.45
CA VAL A 695 16.59 -14.63 53.96
C VAL A 695 16.04 -14.92 55.36
N LEU A 696 15.45 -16.10 55.58
CA LEU A 696 14.91 -16.47 56.90
C LEU A 696 16.01 -16.56 57.97
N THR A 697 17.18 -17.08 57.62
CA THR A 697 18.30 -17.18 58.56
C THR A 697 18.84 -15.80 58.92
N ASP A 698 18.99 -14.89 57.94
CA ASP A 698 19.41 -13.50 58.18
C ASP A 698 18.38 -12.70 58.99
N MET A 699 17.08 -12.95 58.81
CA MET A 699 16.02 -12.39 59.67
C MET A 699 16.17 -12.85 61.14
N ILE A 700 16.49 -14.12 61.37
CA ILE A 700 16.70 -14.66 62.72
C ILE A 700 17.97 -14.04 63.32
N GLU A 701 19.09 -14.01 62.60
CA GLU A 701 20.36 -13.44 63.10
C GLU A 701 20.20 -11.96 63.48
N LYS A 702 19.57 -11.15 62.63
CA LYS A 702 19.38 -9.71 62.87
C LYS A 702 18.36 -9.37 63.96
N THR A 703 17.61 -10.35 64.46
CA THR A 703 16.65 -10.16 65.55
C THR A 703 17.11 -10.76 66.88
N GLU A 704 18.34 -11.30 66.97
CA GLU A 704 18.84 -11.95 68.20
C GLU A 704 19.05 -10.96 69.35
N GLU A 705 19.66 -9.80 69.09
CA GLU A 705 19.88 -8.78 70.12
C GLU A 705 18.64 -7.93 70.36
N ASP A 706 18.02 -7.47 69.27
CA ASP A 706 16.83 -6.62 69.31
C ASP A 706 16.11 -6.62 67.95
N ALA A 707 14.78 -6.69 67.96
CA ALA A 707 13.96 -6.63 66.75
C ALA A 707 13.40 -5.21 66.56
N PHE A 708 13.47 -4.66 65.34
CA PHE A 708 12.88 -3.36 65.01
C PHE A 708 11.36 -3.47 64.90
N VAL A 709 10.67 -3.50 66.04
CA VAL A 709 9.21 -3.38 66.09
C VAL A 709 8.86 -1.89 65.97
N ILE A 710 8.00 -1.54 65.01
CA ILE A 710 7.56 -0.16 64.78
C ILE A 710 6.14 0.02 65.33
N ASP A 711 6.00 0.86 66.36
CA ASP A 711 4.76 1.50 66.81
C ASP A 711 4.80 2.99 66.45
N PRO A 712 4.17 3.41 65.33
CA PRO A 712 4.20 4.79 64.84
C PRO A 712 3.67 5.85 65.84
N ILE A 713 2.96 5.44 66.89
CA ILE A 713 2.34 6.33 67.87
C ILE A 713 3.25 6.53 69.07
N ARG A 714 3.98 5.49 69.48
CA ARG A 714 4.76 5.48 70.73
C ARG A 714 6.26 5.63 70.50
N ASP A 715 6.76 5.19 69.36
CA ASP A 715 8.19 5.11 69.11
C ASP A 715 8.78 6.43 68.62
N ASN A 716 10.12 6.51 68.63
CA ASN A 716 10.87 7.62 68.06
C ASN A 716 11.64 7.15 66.82
N PRO A 717 11.52 7.82 65.65
CA PRO A 717 12.15 7.38 64.41
C PRO A 717 13.69 7.45 64.45
N LYS A 718 14.30 8.20 65.38
CA LYS A 718 15.76 8.43 65.47
C LYS A 718 16.59 7.16 65.44
N LYS A 719 16.17 6.10 66.16
CA LYS A 719 16.93 4.85 66.24
C LYS A 719 17.04 4.16 64.88
N LEU A 720 15.91 4.04 64.18
CA LEU A 720 15.83 3.41 62.87
C LEU A 720 16.55 4.25 61.80
N ILE A 721 16.38 5.58 61.82
CA ILE A 721 17.08 6.50 60.91
C ILE A 721 18.60 6.40 61.05
N ARG A 722 19.15 6.39 62.27
CA ARG A 722 20.60 6.26 62.49
C ARG A 722 21.15 4.97 61.93
N MET A 723 20.45 3.85 62.13
CA MET A 723 20.85 2.58 61.55
C MET A 723 20.83 2.61 60.02
N LEU A 724 19.75 3.10 59.42
CA LEU A 724 19.61 3.19 57.96
C LEU A 724 20.69 4.10 57.34
N THR A 725 21.10 5.15 58.05
CA THR A 725 22.17 6.07 57.61
C THR A 725 23.53 5.36 57.61
N ASN A 726 23.86 4.61 58.67
CA ASN A 726 25.15 3.92 58.83
C ASN A 726 25.30 2.64 57.99
N MET A 727 24.20 2.16 57.41
CA MET A 727 24.18 0.94 56.62
C MET A 727 24.81 1.13 55.22
N LYS A 728 25.51 0.10 54.73
CA LYS A 728 26.00 0.05 53.34
C LYS A 728 24.89 -0.39 52.38
N GLY A 729 24.68 0.37 51.31
CA GLY A 729 23.72 0.02 50.26
C GLY A 729 24.29 -0.93 49.21
N ILE A 730 23.42 -1.42 48.34
CA ILE A 730 23.77 -2.11 47.11
C ILE A 730 24.26 -1.05 46.11
N HIS A 731 25.56 -1.02 45.86
CA HIS A 731 26.15 -0.18 44.81
C HIS A 731 25.97 -0.82 43.43
N TYR A 732 25.97 0.02 42.39
CA TYR A 732 25.70 -0.36 41.00
C TYR A 732 24.39 -1.16 40.86
N PRO A 733 23.23 -0.57 41.20
CA PRO A 733 21.96 -1.29 41.23
C PRO A 733 21.59 -1.93 39.89
N ALA A 734 22.05 -1.37 38.76
CA ALA A 734 21.90 -1.94 37.42
C ALA A 734 22.33 -3.41 37.30
N ASP A 735 23.36 -3.84 38.04
CA ASP A 735 23.91 -5.20 37.96
C ASP A 735 23.10 -6.22 38.76
N PHE A 736 22.35 -5.75 39.77
CA PHE A 736 21.69 -6.61 40.76
C PHE A 736 20.17 -6.59 40.67
N PHE A 737 19.56 -5.45 40.34
CA PHE A 737 18.11 -5.32 40.25
C PHE A 737 17.61 -5.81 38.89
N ARG A 738 16.75 -6.82 38.90
CA ARG A 738 16.25 -7.45 37.67
C ARG A 738 14.74 -7.27 37.55
N PHE A 739 14.32 -7.13 36.31
CA PHE A 739 12.92 -7.15 35.94
C PHE A 739 12.30 -8.51 36.23
N SER A 740 11.22 -8.52 37.01
CA SER A 740 10.47 -9.73 37.35
C SER A 740 8.97 -9.44 37.44
N MET A 741 8.15 -10.29 36.81
CA MET A 741 6.68 -10.21 36.86
C MET A 741 6.08 -11.46 37.47
N SER A 742 4.86 -11.34 38.02
CA SER A 742 4.11 -12.49 38.52
C SER A 742 3.76 -13.49 37.41
N GLY A 743 3.47 -14.75 37.79
CA GLY A 743 3.03 -15.77 36.85
C GLY A 743 1.67 -15.46 36.22
N GLU A 744 0.77 -14.84 36.98
CA GLU A 744 -0.56 -14.41 36.52
C GLU A 744 -0.45 -13.34 35.43
N THR A 745 0.38 -12.31 35.65
CA THR A 745 0.65 -11.27 34.65
C THR A 745 1.22 -11.84 33.36
N ARG A 746 2.15 -12.80 33.44
CA ARG A 746 2.69 -13.48 32.25
C ARG A 746 1.60 -14.19 31.46
N ALA A 747 0.73 -14.93 32.13
CA ALA A 747 -0.39 -15.61 31.46
C ALA A 747 -1.35 -14.61 30.80
N THR A 748 -1.57 -13.43 31.40
CA THR A 748 -2.38 -12.36 30.79
C THR A 748 -1.70 -11.74 29.57
N ILE A 749 -0.38 -11.51 29.61
CA ILE A 749 0.40 -11.07 28.45
C ILE A 749 0.26 -12.07 27.30
N ASP A 750 0.43 -13.36 27.57
CA ASP A 750 0.28 -14.39 26.54
C ASP A 750 -1.14 -14.38 25.94
N LYS A 751 -2.18 -14.28 26.76
CA LYS A 751 -3.57 -14.16 26.28
C LYS A 751 -3.77 -12.92 25.41
N HIS A 752 -3.22 -11.78 25.80
CA HIS A 752 -3.32 -10.53 25.04
C HIS A 752 -2.59 -10.61 23.69
N VAL A 753 -1.36 -11.14 23.68
CA VAL A 753 -0.58 -11.35 22.45
C VAL A 753 -1.28 -12.32 21.49
N GLN A 754 -1.89 -13.39 22.02
CA GLN A 754 -2.70 -14.29 21.21
C GLN A 754 -3.95 -13.62 20.65
N ARG A 755 -4.62 -12.77 21.44
CA ARG A 755 -5.75 -11.96 20.99
C ARG A 755 -5.36 -11.07 19.82
N ASP A 756 -4.25 -10.34 19.93
CA ASP A 756 -3.79 -9.44 18.86
C ASP A 756 -3.42 -10.21 17.61
N ARG A 757 -2.76 -11.36 17.75
CA ARG A 757 -2.41 -12.22 16.61
C ARG A 757 -3.65 -12.69 15.84
N LEU A 758 -4.70 -13.13 16.56
CA LEU A 758 -5.96 -13.53 15.95
C LEU A 758 -6.68 -12.33 15.32
N GLY A 759 -6.70 -11.18 16.01
CA GLY A 759 -7.26 -9.93 15.51
C GLY A 759 -6.61 -9.44 14.22
N ILE A 760 -5.28 -9.53 14.12
CA ILE A 760 -4.51 -9.23 12.90
C ILE A 760 -4.91 -10.18 11.77
N SER A 761 -4.92 -11.49 12.02
CA SER A 761 -5.34 -12.49 11.04
C SER A 761 -6.76 -12.24 10.53
N TYR A 762 -7.68 -11.87 11.42
CA TYR A 762 -9.04 -11.48 11.05
C TYR A 762 -9.07 -10.20 10.21
N ALA A 763 -8.40 -9.14 10.66
CA ALA A 763 -8.38 -7.85 9.98
C ALA A 763 -7.78 -7.98 8.57
N MET A 764 -6.74 -8.81 8.41
CA MET A 764 -6.17 -9.16 7.11
C MET A 764 -7.18 -9.83 6.18
N LYS A 765 -7.89 -10.87 6.65
CA LYS A 765 -8.89 -11.60 5.84
C LYS A 765 -10.00 -10.68 5.32
N ASN A 766 -10.37 -9.68 6.11
CA ASN A 766 -11.46 -8.75 5.79
C ASN A 766 -11.00 -7.42 5.18
N LYS A 767 -9.69 -7.25 4.95
CA LYS A 767 -9.08 -6.00 4.45
C LYS A 767 -9.40 -4.78 5.34
N ASP A 768 -9.57 -4.98 6.64
CA ASP A 768 -9.77 -3.89 7.61
C ASP A 768 -8.43 -3.31 8.07
N ASN A 769 -7.93 -2.36 7.30
CA ASN A 769 -6.61 -1.75 7.52
C ASN A 769 -6.52 -1.00 8.86
N LYS A 770 -7.63 -0.40 9.33
CA LYS A 770 -7.66 0.35 10.61
C LYS A 770 -7.56 -0.61 11.79
N LEU A 771 -8.32 -1.70 11.76
CA LEU A 771 -8.26 -2.73 12.79
C LEU A 771 -6.91 -3.46 12.81
N MET A 772 -6.34 -3.73 11.65
CA MET A 772 -5.00 -4.30 11.53
C MET A 772 -3.94 -3.37 12.16
N SER A 773 -4.00 -2.07 11.85
CA SER A 773 -3.08 -1.08 12.42
C SER A 773 -3.23 -0.95 13.94
N TYR A 774 -4.46 -1.03 14.46
CA TYR A 774 -4.72 -0.99 15.89
C TYR A 774 -3.99 -2.11 16.64
N TYR A 775 -4.17 -3.36 16.21
CA TYR A 775 -3.49 -4.50 16.85
C TYR A 775 -1.97 -4.50 16.64
N LEU A 776 -1.47 -4.05 15.47
CA LEU A 776 -0.03 -3.88 15.26
C LEU A 776 0.57 -2.80 16.16
N ASN A 777 -0.13 -1.68 16.37
CA ASN A 777 0.28 -0.65 17.31
C ASN A 777 0.30 -1.17 18.74
N ASP A 778 -0.73 -1.93 19.14
CA ASP A 778 -0.82 -2.54 20.47
C ASP A 778 0.39 -3.47 20.74
N LEU A 779 0.68 -4.37 19.80
CA LEU A 779 1.87 -5.24 19.86
C LEU A 779 3.19 -4.46 19.80
N LYS A 780 3.28 -3.38 19.01
CA LYS A 780 4.49 -2.54 18.93
C LYS A 780 4.76 -1.84 20.25
N ILE A 781 3.72 -1.28 20.90
CA ILE A 781 3.85 -0.65 22.21
C ILE A 781 4.30 -1.70 23.24
N LEU A 782 3.66 -2.87 23.26
CA LEU A 782 4.04 -3.97 24.14
C LEU A 782 5.47 -4.46 23.89
N LYS A 783 5.89 -4.63 22.62
CA LYS A 783 7.25 -5.01 22.23
C LYS A 783 8.28 -3.99 22.74
N ASN A 784 7.97 -2.70 22.60
CA ASN A 784 8.87 -1.62 23.02
C ASN A 784 8.98 -1.53 24.56
N LEU A 785 7.88 -1.72 25.27
CA LEU A 785 7.86 -1.70 26.74
C LEU A 785 8.45 -2.97 27.36
N ILE A 786 8.13 -4.13 26.77
CA ILE A 786 8.50 -5.46 27.26
C ILE A 786 9.25 -6.17 26.13
N ASN A 787 10.53 -5.82 25.94
CA ASN A 787 11.40 -6.44 24.95
C ASN A 787 11.89 -7.85 25.39
N LYS A 788 10.94 -8.70 25.77
CA LYS A 788 11.13 -10.08 26.25
C LYS A 788 9.91 -10.91 25.83
N TYR A 789 9.98 -12.21 26.14
CA TYR A 789 8.92 -13.16 25.81
C TYR A 789 8.75 -13.32 24.29
N ASN A 790 7.72 -14.03 23.87
CA ASN A 790 7.38 -14.25 22.47
C ASN A 790 6.82 -12.99 21.77
N ILE A 791 6.73 -11.82 22.43
CA ILE A 791 6.12 -10.59 21.88
C ILE A 791 6.85 -10.10 20.61
N PRO A 792 8.20 -9.92 20.61
CA PRO A 792 8.89 -9.48 19.40
C PRO A 792 8.72 -10.49 18.26
N GLN A 793 8.79 -11.78 18.57
CA GLN A 793 8.60 -12.85 17.59
C GLN A 793 7.20 -12.82 16.98
N VAL A 794 6.14 -12.69 17.80
CA VAL A 794 4.75 -12.63 17.31
C VAL A 794 4.53 -11.37 16.47
N TYR A 795 5.11 -10.25 16.86
CA TYR A 795 5.06 -9.00 16.08
C TYR A 795 5.71 -9.17 14.70
N GLU A 796 6.96 -9.66 14.63
CA GLU A 796 7.66 -9.86 13.35
C GLU A 796 7.00 -10.94 12.47
N GLN A 797 6.50 -12.03 13.07
CA GLN A 797 5.74 -13.06 12.35
C GLN A 797 4.42 -12.52 11.79
N SER A 798 3.76 -11.61 12.52
CA SER A 798 2.53 -10.96 12.04
C SER A 798 2.84 -10.06 10.84
N ILE A 799 3.89 -9.23 10.91
CA ILE A 799 4.34 -8.41 9.77
C ILE A 799 4.70 -9.26 8.57
N SER A 800 5.47 -10.33 8.77
CA SER A 800 5.87 -11.25 7.69
C SER A 800 4.66 -11.91 7.04
N SER A 801 3.69 -12.38 7.84
CA SER A 801 2.45 -12.98 7.35
C SER A 801 1.60 -11.99 6.54
N ILE A 802 1.52 -10.73 7.00
CA ILE A 802 0.85 -9.63 6.28
C ILE A 802 1.52 -9.41 4.93
N ASN A 803 2.83 -9.22 4.91
CA ASN A 803 3.61 -8.97 3.70
C ASN A 803 3.49 -10.11 2.70
N GLU A 804 3.58 -11.37 3.14
CA GLU A 804 3.39 -12.54 2.29
C GLU A 804 1.97 -12.61 1.71
N SER A 805 0.94 -12.36 2.54
CA SER A 805 -0.46 -12.40 2.11
C SER A 805 -0.77 -11.33 1.06
N ILE A 806 -0.30 -10.10 1.28
CA ILE A 806 -0.48 -8.99 0.33
C ILE A 806 0.31 -9.26 -0.95
N SER A 807 1.58 -9.69 -0.82
CA SER A 807 2.42 -9.99 -1.98
C SER A 807 1.82 -11.11 -2.83
N ARG A 808 1.26 -12.15 -2.21
CA ARG A 808 0.55 -13.23 -2.90
C ARG A 808 -0.68 -12.72 -3.63
N TYR A 809 -1.53 -11.94 -2.96
CA TYR A 809 -2.72 -11.36 -3.59
C TYR A 809 -2.37 -10.47 -4.79
N CYS A 810 -1.36 -9.61 -4.64
CA CYS A 810 -0.87 -8.76 -5.74
C CYS A 810 -0.29 -9.59 -6.89
N ALA A 811 0.46 -10.65 -6.60
CA ALA A 811 1.01 -11.55 -7.61
C ALA A 811 -0.10 -12.27 -8.39
N GLU A 812 -1.13 -12.79 -7.70
CA GLU A 812 -2.28 -13.46 -8.32
C GLU A 812 -3.08 -12.52 -9.23
N VAL A 813 -3.38 -11.31 -8.77
CA VAL A 813 -4.08 -10.29 -9.57
C VAL A 813 -3.22 -9.88 -10.78
N LYS A 814 -1.91 -9.69 -10.58
CA LYS A 814 -0.98 -9.36 -11.65
C LYS A 814 -0.89 -10.49 -12.69
N GLU A 815 -0.77 -11.74 -12.27
CA GLU A 815 -0.70 -12.89 -13.18
C GLU A 815 -2.00 -13.05 -13.97
N LYS A 816 -3.16 -12.93 -13.31
CA LYS A 816 -4.46 -12.94 -13.98
C LYS A 816 -4.55 -11.84 -15.04
N PHE A 817 -4.19 -10.60 -14.68
CA PHE A 817 -4.19 -9.47 -15.59
C PHE A 817 -3.25 -9.69 -16.78
N ASN A 818 -2.02 -10.15 -16.53
CA ASN A 818 -1.04 -10.40 -17.57
C ASN A 818 -1.52 -11.48 -18.55
N ARG A 819 -2.11 -12.56 -18.05
CA ARG A 819 -2.72 -13.60 -18.90
C ARG A 819 -3.80 -13.03 -19.82
N VAL A 820 -4.68 -12.18 -19.30
CA VAL A 820 -5.74 -11.54 -20.10
C VAL A 820 -5.14 -10.56 -21.11
N MET A 821 -4.11 -9.79 -20.73
CA MET A 821 -3.41 -8.86 -21.63
C MET A 821 -2.71 -9.55 -22.81
N THR A 822 -2.27 -10.81 -22.64
CA THR A 822 -1.71 -11.63 -23.74
C THR A 822 -2.78 -12.32 -24.59
N SER A 823 -4.03 -12.34 -24.14
CA SER A 823 -5.12 -12.99 -24.86
C SER A 823 -5.63 -12.15 -26.04
N ARG A 824 -6.23 -12.82 -27.02
CA ARG A 824 -6.91 -12.19 -28.17
C ARG A 824 -8.32 -11.70 -27.84
N ASP A 825 -8.89 -12.13 -26.71
CA ASP A 825 -10.29 -11.90 -26.36
C ASP A 825 -10.57 -10.52 -25.73
N GLY A 826 -9.51 -9.76 -25.41
CA GLY A 826 -9.63 -8.41 -24.84
C GLY A 826 -9.73 -8.40 -23.31
N LEU A 827 -9.70 -7.20 -22.72
CA LEU A 827 -9.90 -6.97 -21.28
C LEU A 827 -11.39 -6.88 -20.98
N THR A 828 -11.83 -7.49 -19.88
CA THR A 828 -13.18 -7.26 -19.35
C THR A 828 -13.19 -6.15 -18.31
N VAL A 829 -14.37 -5.59 -18.04
CA VAL A 829 -14.58 -4.60 -16.96
C VAL A 829 -14.21 -5.19 -15.60
N ASP A 830 -14.43 -6.49 -15.39
CA ASP A 830 -14.13 -7.16 -14.13
C ASP A 830 -12.61 -7.33 -13.94
N ASP A 831 -11.84 -7.61 -14.99
CA ASP A 831 -10.37 -7.69 -14.90
C ASP A 831 -9.75 -6.35 -14.49
N ILE A 832 -10.26 -5.26 -15.06
CA ILE A 832 -9.81 -3.90 -14.71
C ILE A 832 -10.24 -3.53 -13.30
N ARG A 833 -11.47 -3.89 -12.89
CA ARG A 833 -11.95 -3.66 -11.52
C ARG A 833 -11.09 -4.40 -10.50
N ASP A 834 -10.76 -5.66 -10.74
CA ASP A 834 -9.90 -6.46 -9.86
C ASP A 834 -8.51 -5.83 -9.71
N TYR A 835 -7.91 -5.42 -10.83
CA TYR A 835 -6.59 -4.77 -10.83
C TYR A 835 -6.62 -3.41 -10.14
N LYS A 836 -7.64 -2.59 -10.40
CA LYS A 836 -7.83 -1.29 -9.75
C LYS A 836 -8.03 -1.43 -8.24
N THR A 837 -8.87 -2.37 -7.82
CA THR A 837 -9.09 -2.67 -6.40
C THR A 837 -7.78 -3.07 -5.70
N CYS A 838 -6.89 -3.79 -6.39
CA CYS A 838 -5.58 -4.14 -5.87
C CYS A 838 -4.67 -2.91 -5.71
N VAL A 839 -4.64 -2.01 -6.70
CA VAL A 839 -3.87 -0.75 -6.64
C VAL A 839 -4.38 0.16 -5.52
N GLU A 840 -5.69 0.34 -5.40
CA GLU A 840 -6.33 1.13 -4.34
C GLU A 840 -6.05 0.53 -2.95
N TYR A 841 -6.16 -0.79 -2.81
CA TYR A 841 -5.84 -1.49 -1.56
C TYR A 841 -4.39 -1.27 -1.12
N LEU A 842 -3.43 -1.33 -2.05
CA LEU A 842 -2.03 -1.01 -1.75
C LEU A 842 -1.83 0.46 -1.35
N GLN A 843 -2.54 1.39 -1.98
CA GLN A 843 -2.50 2.81 -1.61
C GLN A 843 -3.03 3.05 -0.19
N GLU A 844 -4.13 2.39 0.18
CA GLU A 844 -4.69 2.47 1.53
C GLU A 844 -3.77 1.85 2.59
N ILE A 845 -3.19 0.68 2.29
CA ILE A 845 -2.23 0.03 3.19
C ILE A 845 -0.95 0.84 3.35
N GLN A 846 -0.58 1.65 2.36
CA GLN A 846 0.58 2.52 2.45
C GLN A 846 0.46 3.55 3.59
N LEU A 847 -0.74 3.79 4.14
CA LEU A 847 -0.96 4.57 5.36
C LEU A 847 -0.49 3.82 6.64
N THR A 848 -0.42 2.49 6.60
CA THR A 848 0.14 1.63 7.67
C THR A 848 1.64 1.34 7.51
N LYS A 849 2.36 2.18 6.73
CA LYS A 849 3.79 2.01 6.41
C LYS A 849 4.71 1.91 7.63
N GLU A 850 4.30 2.51 8.75
CA GLU A 850 5.10 2.54 9.98
C GLU A 850 5.42 1.13 10.53
N HIS A 851 4.62 0.12 10.18
CA HIS A 851 4.83 -1.27 10.57
C HIS A 851 5.43 -2.13 9.46
N LEU A 852 4.95 -1.98 8.21
CA LEU A 852 5.18 -2.97 7.15
C LEU A 852 6.46 -2.75 6.34
N GLY A 853 7.16 -1.63 6.56
CA GLY A 853 8.47 -1.36 5.95
C GLY A 853 8.41 -1.17 4.42
N GLN A 854 9.56 -1.30 3.75
CA GLN A 854 9.69 -1.16 2.28
C GLN A 854 9.39 -2.46 1.50
N SER A 855 9.12 -3.57 2.19
CA SER A 855 8.92 -4.89 1.59
C SER A 855 7.59 -5.08 0.84
N LEU A 856 6.69 -4.10 0.89
CA LEU A 856 5.41 -4.16 0.19
C LEU A 856 5.55 -3.87 -1.31
N PRO A 857 4.78 -4.55 -2.18
CA PRO A 857 4.65 -4.16 -3.58
C PRO A 857 4.17 -2.72 -3.68
N SER A 858 4.87 -1.89 -4.47
CA SER A 858 4.43 -0.51 -4.65
C SER A 858 3.27 -0.43 -5.66
N PRO A 859 2.26 0.44 -5.46
CA PRO A 859 1.26 0.73 -6.48
C PRO A 859 1.89 1.10 -7.83
N LYS A 860 3.02 1.81 -7.79
CA LYS A 860 3.81 2.19 -8.96
C LYS A 860 4.32 0.98 -9.75
N THR A 861 4.71 -0.10 -9.09
CA THR A 861 5.16 -1.34 -9.75
C THR A 861 4.02 -2.01 -10.53
N LEU A 862 2.80 -1.99 -9.99
CA LEU A 862 1.62 -2.46 -10.72
C LEU A 862 1.30 -1.57 -11.92
N MET A 863 1.42 -0.25 -11.79
CA MET A 863 1.22 0.67 -12.92
C MET A 863 2.31 0.51 -13.99
N GLN A 864 3.56 0.27 -13.60
CA GLN A 864 4.64 -0.08 -14.53
C GLN A 864 4.36 -1.36 -15.30
N ASN A 865 3.72 -2.35 -14.68
CA ASN A 865 3.29 -3.59 -15.35
C ASN A 865 2.21 -3.32 -16.42
N VAL A 866 1.26 -2.42 -16.14
CA VAL A 866 0.27 -1.98 -17.15
C VAL A 866 0.97 -1.30 -18.32
N ALA A 867 1.86 -0.33 -18.03
CA ALA A 867 2.61 0.39 -19.04
C ALA A 867 3.48 -0.55 -19.90
N PHE A 868 4.15 -1.52 -19.27
CA PHE A 868 4.95 -2.53 -19.95
C PHE A 868 4.13 -3.33 -20.97
N HIS A 869 2.97 -3.87 -20.57
CA HIS A 869 2.15 -4.66 -21.48
C HIS A 869 1.46 -3.83 -22.56
N LEU A 870 1.14 -2.56 -22.29
CA LEU A 870 0.65 -1.64 -23.32
C LEU A 870 1.73 -1.39 -24.37
N ASP A 871 2.98 -1.17 -23.95
CA ASP A 871 4.12 -0.94 -24.84
C ASP A 871 4.50 -2.21 -25.63
N GLU A 872 4.48 -3.38 -25.01
CA GLU A 872 4.70 -4.68 -25.66
C GLU A 872 3.63 -4.96 -26.74
N ARG A 873 2.37 -4.69 -26.42
CA ARG A 873 1.25 -4.87 -27.36
C ARG A 873 1.29 -3.84 -28.47
N ARG A 874 1.70 -2.59 -28.19
CA ARG A 874 1.98 -1.57 -29.21
C ARG A 874 3.00 -2.05 -30.23
N ARG A 875 4.15 -2.57 -29.77
CA ARG A 875 5.20 -3.09 -30.68
C ARG A 875 4.70 -4.22 -31.57
N THR A 876 4.00 -5.19 -30.98
CA THR A 876 3.42 -6.30 -31.75
C THR A 876 2.46 -5.82 -32.84
N LEU A 877 1.67 -4.77 -32.56
CA LEU A 877 0.70 -4.22 -33.50
C LEU A 877 1.30 -3.27 -34.55
N GLN A 878 2.51 -2.74 -34.33
CA GLN A 878 3.23 -1.98 -35.36
C GLN A 878 3.64 -2.86 -36.55
N GLU A 879 3.80 -4.17 -36.34
CA GLU A 879 4.14 -5.14 -37.38
C GLU A 879 2.89 -5.67 -38.13
N GLU A 880 1.70 -5.46 -37.57
CA GLU A 880 0.42 -5.87 -38.14
C GLU A 880 -0.14 -4.83 -39.11
N GLY A 881 -0.94 -5.26 -40.08
CA GLY A 881 -1.65 -4.36 -40.99
C GLY A 881 -2.76 -3.58 -40.28
N LEU A 882 -3.02 -2.33 -40.70
CA LEU A 882 -4.11 -1.49 -40.17
C LEU A 882 -5.51 -2.11 -40.32
N ASP A 883 -5.66 -3.12 -41.19
CA ASP A 883 -6.87 -3.88 -41.41
C ASP A 883 -7.05 -5.08 -40.44
N SER A 884 -6.15 -5.23 -39.46
CA SER A 884 -6.22 -6.25 -38.42
C SER A 884 -7.23 -5.90 -37.32
N PRO A 885 -8.20 -6.78 -36.98
CA PRO A 885 -9.16 -6.53 -35.91
C PRO A 885 -8.52 -6.46 -34.52
N LEU A 886 -7.26 -6.91 -34.37
CA LEU A 886 -6.52 -6.84 -33.11
C LEU A 886 -6.22 -5.38 -32.68
N ILE A 887 -6.21 -4.45 -33.64
CA ILE A 887 -5.99 -3.02 -33.38
C ILE A 887 -7.20 -2.42 -32.63
N GLU A 888 -8.42 -2.76 -33.05
CA GLU A 888 -9.66 -2.34 -32.35
C GLU A 888 -9.64 -2.83 -30.91
N ILE A 889 -9.41 -4.14 -30.72
CA ILE A 889 -9.36 -4.76 -29.38
C ILE A 889 -8.30 -4.09 -28.49
N TYR A 890 -7.14 -3.75 -29.04
CA TYR A 890 -6.10 -3.07 -28.28
C TYR A 890 -6.47 -1.63 -27.91
N LEU A 891 -7.01 -0.84 -28.84
CA LEU A 891 -7.42 0.53 -28.57
C LEU A 891 -8.59 0.58 -27.59
N ASP A 892 -9.53 -0.37 -27.68
CA ASP A 892 -10.60 -0.55 -26.70
C ASP A 892 -10.04 -0.89 -25.32
N ASN A 893 -9.14 -1.87 -25.22
CA ASN A 893 -8.47 -2.22 -23.96
C ASN A 893 -7.75 -1.01 -23.34
N PHE A 894 -7.01 -0.26 -24.15
CA PHE A 894 -6.31 0.95 -23.70
C PHE A 894 -7.30 2.03 -23.26
N HIS A 895 -8.39 2.23 -24.00
CA HIS A 895 -9.43 3.18 -23.63
C HIS A 895 -10.09 2.81 -22.28
N MET A 896 -10.38 1.53 -22.06
CA MET A 896 -10.93 1.04 -20.79
C MET A 896 -9.95 1.25 -19.63
N LEU A 897 -8.66 0.96 -19.84
CA LEU A 897 -7.60 1.19 -18.87
C LEU A 897 -7.44 2.68 -18.55
N LYS A 898 -7.43 3.56 -19.56
CA LYS A 898 -7.39 5.02 -19.42
C LYS A 898 -8.54 5.53 -18.56
N THR A 899 -9.75 4.98 -18.76
CA THR A 899 -10.94 5.38 -17.99
C THR A 899 -10.82 5.03 -16.51
N SER A 900 -10.07 3.98 -16.18
CA SER A 900 -9.83 3.56 -14.79
C SER A 900 -8.56 4.17 -14.19
N PHE A 901 -7.58 4.52 -15.03
CA PHE A 901 -6.28 5.08 -14.67
C PHE A 901 -5.98 6.31 -15.53
N ASN A 902 -6.41 7.50 -15.06
CA ASN A 902 -6.28 8.76 -15.80
C ASN A 902 -4.83 9.11 -16.22
N GLU A 903 -3.84 8.58 -15.52
CA GLU A 903 -2.41 8.75 -15.84
C GLU A 903 -2.05 8.27 -17.26
N LEU A 904 -2.85 7.34 -17.82
CA LEU A 904 -2.67 6.76 -19.15
C LEU A 904 -3.26 7.61 -20.29
N GLU A 905 -3.87 8.77 -19.99
CA GLU A 905 -4.50 9.66 -20.99
C GLU A 905 -3.53 10.03 -22.11
N THR A 906 -2.32 10.44 -21.73
CA THR A 906 -1.30 10.93 -22.65
C THR A 906 -0.78 9.80 -23.53
N ASP A 907 -0.59 8.61 -22.96
CA ASP A 907 -0.11 7.44 -23.69
C ASP A 907 -1.15 6.92 -24.69
N TYR A 908 -2.43 6.95 -24.31
CA TYR A 908 -3.54 6.62 -25.20
C TYR A 908 -3.60 7.59 -26.39
N ARG A 909 -3.54 8.91 -26.14
CA ARG A 909 -3.54 9.91 -27.21
C ARG A 909 -2.34 9.75 -28.15
N SER A 910 -1.15 9.56 -27.60
CA SER A 910 0.05 9.32 -28.41
C SER A 910 -0.10 8.09 -29.30
N CYS A 911 -0.78 7.04 -28.81
CA CYS A 911 -1.03 5.84 -29.60
C CYS A 911 -2.06 6.09 -30.72
N CYS A 912 -3.13 6.83 -30.42
CA CYS A 912 -4.10 7.26 -31.41
C CYS A 912 -3.45 8.09 -32.53
N ASP A 913 -2.59 9.05 -32.16
CA ASP A 913 -1.85 9.89 -33.12
C ASP A 913 -0.92 9.06 -34.03
N GLU A 914 -0.35 7.98 -33.50
CA GLU A 914 0.50 7.06 -34.27
C GLU A 914 -0.30 6.27 -35.30
N PHE A 915 -1.44 5.68 -34.90
CA PHE A 915 -2.33 5.00 -35.84
C PHE A 915 -2.95 5.96 -36.85
N GLU A 916 -3.22 7.21 -36.46
CA GLU A 916 -3.63 8.27 -37.39
C GLU A 916 -2.54 8.51 -38.45
N LYS A 917 -1.27 8.64 -38.07
CA LYS A 917 -0.15 8.78 -39.02
C LYS A 917 0.00 7.57 -39.94
N HIS A 918 -0.19 6.36 -39.43
CA HIS A 918 -0.15 5.16 -40.26
C HIS A 918 -1.30 5.15 -41.26
N PHE A 919 -2.52 5.53 -40.83
CA PHE A 919 -3.65 5.69 -41.72
C PHE A 919 -3.39 6.77 -42.78
N ASP A 920 -2.76 7.87 -42.41
CA ASP A 920 -2.37 8.93 -43.35
C ASP A 920 -1.41 8.41 -44.40
N ASN A 921 -0.39 7.65 -43.99
CA ASN A 921 0.53 7.01 -44.93
C ASN A 921 -0.20 6.08 -45.90
N LEU A 922 -1.15 5.27 -45.41
CA LEU A 922 -2.00 4.41 -46.25
C LEU A 922 -2.81 5.24 -47.26
N VAL A 923 -3.42 6.35 -46.82
CA VAL A 923 -4.12 7.28 -47.72
C VAL A 923 -3.18 7.92 -48.74
N GLN A 924 -1.96 8.30 -48.35
CA GLN A 924 -0.96 8.84 -49.28
C GLN A 924 -0.55 7.82 -50.34
N THR A 925 -0.44 6.54 -49.99
CA THR A 925 -0.10 5.48 -50.98
C THR A 925 -1.12 5.35 -52.10
N ALA A 926 -2.38 5.78 -51.90
CA ALA A 926 -3.40 5.75 -52.94
C ALA A 926 -3.21 6.82 -54.03
N ARG A 927 -2.50 7.92 -53.74
CA ARG A 927 -2.41 9.07 -54.67
C ARG A 927 -1.72 8.74 -55.99
N GLU A 928 -0.60 8.01 -55.94
CA GLU A 928 0.15 7.67 -57.14
C GLU A 928 -0.61 6.71 -58.08
N PRO A 929 -1.22 5.61 -57.58
CA PRO A 929 -2.10 4.77 -58.39
C PRO A 929 -3.29 5.51 -59.01
N ILE A 930 -3.89 6.47 -58.30
CA ILE A 930 -4.97 7.31 -58.83
C ILE A 930 -4.48 8.13 -60.03
N LEU A 931 -3.31 8.78 -59.90
CA LEU A 931 -2.73 9.61 -60.97
C LEU A 931 -2.27 8.79 -62.18
N LYS A 932 -1.87 7.53 -61.98
CA LYS A 932 -1.48 6.59 -63.04
C LYS A 932 -2.66 5.80 -63.63
N TYR A 933 -3.87 6.00 -63.12
CA TYR A 933 -5.07 5.25 -63.50
C TYR A 933 -4.93 3.72 -63.32
N ASP A 934 -4.16 3.27 -62.34
CA ASP A 934 -4.07 1.85 -61.96
C ASP A 934 -5.22 1.48 -61.03
N PHE A 935 -6.41 1.28 -61.61
CA PHE A 935 -7.63 1.04 -60.85
C PHE A 935 -7.61 -0.27 -60.05
N LYS A 936 -6.75 -1.23 -60.41
CA LYS A 936 -6.59 -2.45 -59.63
C LYS A 936 -5.91 -2.13 -58.29
N GLN A 937 -4.79 -1.42 -58.31
CA GLN A 937 -4.11 -0.99 -57.09
C GLN A 937 -4.97 -0.02 -56.27
N VAL A 938 -5.69 0.91 -56.92
CA VAL A 938 -6.62 1.82 -56.23
C VAL A 938 -7.70 1.03 -55.47
N ALA A 939 -8.31 0.01 -56.08
CA ALA A 939 -9.32 -0.81 -55.44
C ALA A 939 -8.77 -1.60 -54.22
N GLU A 940 -7.56 -2.13 -54.33
CA GLU A 940 -6.88 -2.83 -53.24
C GLU A 940 -6.61 -1.89 -52.04
N ILE A 941 -6.11 -0.68 -52.31
CA ILE A 941 -5.83 0.32 -51.27
C ILE A 941 -7.13 0.84 -50.64
N PHE A 942 -8.16 1.14 -51.44
CA PHE A 942 -9.46 1.61 -50.94
C PHE A 942 -10.15 0.57 -50.05
N THR A 943 -10.00 -0.72 -50.38
CA THR A 943 -10.50 -1.81 -49.52
C THR A 943 -9.79 -1.80 -48.16
N LYS A 944 -8.46 -1.61 -48.14
CA LYS A 944 -7.69 -1.50 -46.89
C LYS A 944 -8.08 -0.25 -46.09
N ILE A 945 -8.23 0.90 -46.75
CA ILE A 945 -8.69 2.16 -46.15
C ILE A 945 -10.07 1.95 -45.50
N SER A 946 -11.00 1.29 -46.19
CA SER A 946 -12.35 0.99 -45.67
C SER A 946 -12.32 0.15 -44.40
N LYS A 947 -11.54 -0.95 -44.42
CA LYS A 947 -11.43 -1.86 -43.27
C LYS A 947 -10.77 -1.16 -42.08
N SER A 948 -9.67 -0.44 -42.34
CA SER A 948 -8.95 0.32 -41.31
C SER A 948 -9.82 1.43 -40.73
N SER A 949 -10.60 2.13 -41.56
CA SER A 949 -11.54 3.16 -41.12
C SER A 949 -12.63 2.58 -40.22
N HIS A 950 -13.14 1.39 -40.53
CA HIS A 950 -14.12 0.71 -39.69
C HIS A 950 -13.55 0.36 -38.31
N ILE A 951 -12.36 -0.25 -38.27
CA ILE A 951 -11.63 -0.63 -37.05
C ILE A 951 -11.33 0.58 -36.15
N LEU A 952 -10.93 1.71 -36.75
CA LEU A 952 -10.51 2.90 -36.00
C LEU A 952 -11.65 3.88 -35.71
N LYS A 953 -12.88 3.59 -36.18
CA LYS A 953 -14.03 4.51 -36.09
C LYS A 953 -14.32 4.96 -34.66
N ASN A 954 -14.25 4.07 -33.69
CA ASN A 954 -14.59 4.38 -32.30
C ASN A 954 -13.55 5.27 -31.61
N HIS A 955 -12.35 5.42 -32.19
CA HIS A 955 -11.23 6.13 -31.57
C HIS A 955 -10.81 7.40 -32.34
N LEU A 956 -10.96 7.43 -33.67
CA LEU A 956 -10.43 8.47 -34.57
C LEU A 956 -11.45 9.00 -35.61
N CYS A 957 -12.75 8.78 -35.36
CA CYS A 957 -13.87 8.94 -36.32
C CYS A 957 -13.75 10.16 -37.27
N GLU A 958 -13.65 11.38 -36.72
CA GLU A 958 -13.75 12.61 -37.51
C GLU A 958 -12.52 12.83 -38.42
N GLN A 959 -11.32 12.57 -37.90
CA GLN A 959 -10.06 12.74 -38.63
C GLN A 959 -9.95 11.72 -39.78
N ILE A 960 -10.31 10.47 -39.52
CA ILE A 960 -10.28 9.39 -40.51
C ILE A 960 -11.31 9.62 -41.61
N ASN A 961 -12.54 9.98 -41.25
CA ASN A 961 -13.61 10.21 -42.22
C ASN A 961 -13.24 11.34 -43.19
N ASN A 962 -12.66 12.44 -42.70
CA ASN A 962 -12.24 13.55 -43.56
C ASN A 962 -11.17 13.13 -44.57
N LYS A 963 -10.14 12.40 -44.13
CA LYS A 963 -9.04 11.96 -45.01
C LYS A 963 -9.48 10.87 -46.01
N HIS A 964 -10.36 9.98 -45.56
CA HIS A 964 -11.03 9.01 -46.41
C HIS A 964 -11.90 9.72 -47.46
N ASN A 965 -12.65 10.76 -47.07
CA ASN A 965 -13.43 11.56 -48.00
C ASN A 965 -12.55 12.26 -49.04
N ASP A 966 -11.45 12.88 -48.60
CA ASP A 966 -10.55 13.64 -49.47
C ASP A 966 -9.94 12.77 -50.58
N ILE A 967 -9.53 11.53 -50.27
CA ILE A 967 -8.91 10.65 -51.27
C ILE A 967 -9.93 10.09 -52.28
N VAL A 968 -11.17 9.86 -51.85
CA VAL A 968 -12.25 9.45 -52.75
C VAL A 968 -12.66 10.62 -53.64
N GLN A 969 -12.78 11.83 -53.08
CA GLN A 969 -13.04 13.05 -53.84
C GLN A 969 -11.90 13.36 -54.83
N LEU A 970 -10.65 13.05 -54.49
CA LEU A 970 -9.52 13.17 -55.42
C LEU A 970 -9.72 12.28 -56.66
N LEU A 971 -10.06 11.00 -56.47
CA LEU A 971 -10.35 10.09 -57.58
C LEU A 971 -11.52 10.61 -58.43
N LEU A 972 -12.64 10.95 -57.79
CA LEU A 972 -13.82 11.45 -58.50
C LEU A 972 -13.51 12.73 -59.28
N ARG A 973 -12.74 13.65 -58.70
CA ARG A 973 -12.28 14.86 -59.39
C ARG A 973 -11.47 14.52 -60.63
N HIS A 974 -10.51 13.60 -60.54
CA HIS A 974 -9.69 13.20 -61.69
C HIS A 974 -10.51 12.56 -62.81
N LEU A 975 -11.53 11.77 -62.47
CA LEU A 975 -12.42 11.17 -63.48
C LEU A 975 -13.38 12.20 -64.09
N ASN A 976 -13.89 13.15 -63.29
CA ASN A 976 -14.71 14.25 -63.78
C ASN A 976 -13.91 15.27 -64.61
N MET A 977 -12.57 15.33 -64.49
CA MET A 977 -11.76 16.19 -65.36
C MET A 977 -11.93 15.81 -66.84
N PHE A 978 -12.11 14.52 -67.16
CA PHE A 978 -12.40 14.09 -68.52
C PHE A 978 -13.67 14.73 -69.09
N LEU A 979 -14.71 14.95 -68.25
CA LEU A 979 -15.93 15.64 -68.67
C LEU A 979 -15.72 17.12 -68.98
N ASN A 980 -14.69 17.75 -68.40
CA ASN A 980 -14.34 19.15 -68.70
C ASN A 980 -13.39 19.24 -69.89
N GLU A 981 -12.48 18.28 -70.05
CA GLU A 981 -11.52 18.22 -71.16
C GLU A 981 -12.18 17.86 -72.49
N ILE A 982 -13.33 17.19 -72.45
CA ILE A 982 -14.10 16.86 -73.66
C ILE A 982 -14.72 18.09 -74.32
N ASP A 983 -15.15 19.09 -73.54
CA ASP A 983 -15.86 20.27 -74.04
C ASP A 983 -15.04 21.09 -75.07
N PRO A 984 -13.76 21.44 -74.83
CA PRO A 984 -12.97 22.15 -75.84
C PRO A 984 -12.65 21.31 -77.08
N ILE A 985 -12.64 19.97 -76.97
CA ILE A 985 -12.47 19.08 -78.11
C ILE A 985 -13.74 19.11 -78.97
N LEU A 986 -14.91 18.95 -78.35
CA LEU A 986 -16.21 18.95 -79.04
C LEU A 986 -16.67 20.35 -79.47
N ALA A 987 -16.02 21.43 -79.02
CA ALA A 987 -16.25 22.78 -79.51
C ALA A 987 -15.63 23.04 -80.90
N LYS A 988 -14.75 22.14 -81.39
CA LYS A 988 -14.17 22.26 -82.73
C LYS A 988 -15.23 22.02 -83.80
N ASN A 989 -15.10 22.70 -84.93
CA ASN A 989 -16.01 22.51 -86.07
C ASN A 989 -15.81 21.16 -86.78
N LYS A 990 -14.59 20.62 -86.73
CA LYS A 990 -14.17 19.34 -87.31
C LYS A 990 -13.14 18.68 -86.38
N LEU A 991 -13.32 17.39 -86.10
CA LEU A 991 -12.40 16.60 -85.27
C LEU A 991 -11.34 15.95 -86.16
N ASN A 992 -10.07 16.05 -85.76
CA ASN A 992 -8.98 15.35 -86.44
C ASN A 992 -8.75 13.96 -85.82
N LYS A 993 -7.83 13.19 -86.40
CA LYS A 993 -7.50 11.85 -85.90
C LYS A 993 -6.97 11.88 -84.47
N ASP A 994 -6.13 12.85 -84.14
CA ASP A 994 -5.54 12.99 -82.80
C ASP A 994 -6.63 13.27 -81.74
N ASP A 995 -7.65 14.05 -82.08
CA ASP A 995 -8.81 14.33 -81.21
C ASP A 995 -9.60 13.04 -80.92
N ILE A 996 -9.80 12.19 -81.93
CA ILE A 996 -10.47 10.90 -81.78
C ILE A 996 -9.63 9.92 -80.96
N ASP A 997 -8.31 9.91 -81.14
CA ASP A 997 -7.40 9.09 -80.36
C ASP A 997 -7.40 9.52 -78.88
N ILE A 998 -7.50 10.84 -78.58
CA ILE A 998 -7.67 11.37 -77.22
C ILE A 998 -9.01 10.92 -76.62
N LEU A 999 -10.12 11.06 -77.36
CA LEU A 999 -11.45 10.63 -76.91
C LEU A 999 -11.48 9.14 -76.60
N ASN A 1000 -10.91 8.30 -77.48
CA ASN A 1000 -10.79 6.86 -77.25
C ASN A 1000 -9.96 6.55 -76.00
N SER A 1001 -8.81 7.22 -75.81
CA SER A 1001 -7.99 7.03 -74.61
C SER A 1001 -8.75 7.37 -73.32
N HIS A 1002 -9.56 8.43 -73.32
CA HIS A 1002 -10.40 8.80 -72.18
C HIS A 1002 -11.51 7.76 -71.94
N ILE A 1003 -12.17 7.28 -73.01
CA ILE A 1003 -13.18 6.22 -72.92
C ILE A 1003 -12.60 4.93 -72.35
N GLU A 1004 -11.44 4.48 -72.84
CA GLU A 1004 -10.77 3.28 -72.32
C GLU A 1004 -10.45 3.41 -70.82
N THR A 1005 -9.97 4.58 -70.40
CA THR A 1005 -9.65 4.85 -68.98
C THR A 1005 -10.91 4.83 -68.12
N LEU A 1006 -11.98 5.53 -68.53
CA LEU A 1006 -13.26 5.54 -67.82
C LEU A 1006 -13.92 4.15 -67.83
N ARG A 1007 -13.79 3.39 -68.93
CA ARG A 1007 -14.28 2.01 -69.04
C ARG A 1007 -13.55 1.10 -68.06
N SER A 1008 -12.22 1.19 -67.98
CA SER A 1008 -11.40 0.43 -67.04
C SER A 1008 -11.81 0.70 -65.57
N ALA A 1009 -12.08 1.97 -65.23
CA ALA A 1009 -12.60 2.33 -63.91
C ALA A 1009 -13.99 1.73 -63.63
N LYS A 1010 -14.91 1.83 -64.61
CA LYS A 1010 -16.29 1.31 -64.52
C LYS A 1010 -16.36 -0.21 -64.43
N GLU A 1011 -15.49 -0.92 -65.15
CA GLU A 1011 -15.47 -2.39 -65.18
C GLU A 1011 -14.86 -3.00 -63.92
N ASN A 1012 -14.05 -2.25 -63.17
CA ASN A 1012 -13.54 -2.69 -61.88
C ASN A 1012 -14.67 -2.80 -60.85
N TYR A 1013 -15.14 -4.02 -60.63
CA TYR A 1013 -16.26 -4.33 -59.73
C TYR A 1013 -16.07 -3.80 -58.31
N VAL A 1014 -14.88 -3.98 -57.73
CA VAL A 1014 -14.58 -3.59 -56.34
C VAL A 1014 -14.61 -2.07 -56.19
N LEU A 1015 -13.95 -1.37 -57.11
CA LEU A 1015 -13.95 0.10 -57.13
C LEU A 1015 -15.36 0.66 -57.36
N ARG A 1016 -16.12 0.08 -58.30
CA ARG A 1016 -17.50 0.49 -58.59
C ARG A 1016 -18.43 0.32 -57.40
N GLN A 1017 -18.40 -0.84 -56.73
CA GLN A 1017 -19.19 -1.08 -55.52
C GLN A 1017 -18.84 -0.06 -54.44
N TYR A 1018 -17.54 0.15 -54.22
CA TYR A 1018 -17.06 1.07 -53.20
C TYR A 1018 -17.51 2.51 -53.43
N ILE A 1019 -17.31 3.04 -54.65
CA ILE A 1019 -17.69 4.41 -55.01
C ILE A 1019 -19.22 4.57 -54.95
N SER A 1020 -19.99 3.60 -55.42
CA SER A 1020 -21.45 3.64 -55.36
C SER A 1020 -21.95 3.73 -53.91
N THR A 1021 -21.46 2.87 -53.01
CA THR A 1021 -21.81 2.93 -51.57
C THR A 1021 -21.42 4.27 -50.95
N TYR A 1022 -20.24 4.79 -51.30
CA TYR A 1022 -19.74 6.06 -50.80
C TYR A 1022 -20.60 7.26 -51.28
N VAL A 1023 -20.96 7.28 -52.56
CA VAL A 1023 -21.79 8.32 -53.17
C VAL A 1023 -23.20 8.31 -52.58
N GLU A 1024 -23.79 7.15 -52.31
CA GLU A 1024 -25.09 7.04 -51.61
C GLU A 1024 -25.03 7.63 -50.19
N MET A 1025 -23.96 7.34 -49.45
CA MET A 1025 -23.72 7.93 -48.13
C MET A 1025 -23.59 9.46 -48.23
N LEU A 1026 -22.83 9.99 -49.19
CA LEU A 1026 -22.70 11.43 -49.40
C LEU A 1026 -24.02 12.09 -49.80
N LYS A 1027 -24.79 11.50 -50.72
CA LYS A 1027 -26.12 12.00 -51.12
C LYS A 1027 -27.02 12.12 -49.89
N THR A 1028 -27.01 11.12 -49.00
CA THR A 1028 -27.75 11.14 -47.72
C THR A 1028 -27.26 12.26 -46.78
N ILE A 1029 -25.94 12.43 -46.61
CA ILE A 1029 -25.37 13.48 -45.75
C ILE A 1029 -25.69 14.88 -46.29
N VAL A 1030 -25.60 15.09 -47.60
CA VAL A 1030 -25.92 16.36 -48.27
C VAL A 1030 -27.42 16.68 -48.19
N GLU A 1031 -28.29 15.67 -48.27
CA GLU A 1031 -29.74 15.84 -48.09
C GLU A 1031 -30.10 16.24 -46.65
N VAL A 1032 -29.40 15.72 -45.65
CA VAL A 1032 -29.59 16.08 -44.23
C VAL A 1032 -28.94 17.43 -43.88
N GLY A 1033 -27.80 17.75 -44.50
CA GLY A 1033 -26.99 18.96 -44.25
C GLY A 1033 -27.49 20.25 -44.90
N LYS A 1034 -28.46 20.19 -45.82
CA LYS A 1034 -29.07 21.36 -46.50
C LYS A 1034 -29.79 22.36 -45.58
N LYS A 1035 -29.69 22.23 -44.25
CA LYS A 1035 -30.24 23.18 -43.30
C LYS A 1035 -29.29 24.28 -42.84
N HIS A 1036 -27.96 24.15 -42.90
CA HIS A 1036 -27.04 25.20 -42.43
C HIS A 1036 -25.88 25.46 -43.41
N SER A 1037 -25.78 26.72 -43.86
CA SER A 1037 -24.74 27.43 -44.63
C SER A 1037 -23.56 26.64 -45.23
N MET A 1038 -23.44 26.62 -46.56
CA MET A 1038 -22.26 26.19 -47.32
C MET A 1038 -21.88 27.23 -48.37
N ASP A 1039 -20.98 28.16 -48.05
CA ASP A 1039 -20.45 29.14 -49.05
C ASP A 1039 -18.94 28.97 -49.34
N ASN A 1040 -18.22 28.03 -48.72
CA ASN A 1040 -16.74 27.96 -48.83
C ASN A 1040 -16.14 26.55 -49.05
N MET A 1041 -16.86 25.59 -49.66
CA MET A 1041 -16.30 24.23 -49.92
C MET A 1041 -15.99 24.02 -51.40
N SER A 1042 -14.88 23.34 -51.71
CA SER A 1042 -14.56 22.85 -53.06
C SER A 1042 -15.72 22.00 -53.63
N PRO A 1043 -15.91 21.94 -54.96
CA PRO A 1043 -17.02 21.18 -55.55
C PRO A 1043 -16.95 19.72 -55.10
N VAL A 1044 -17.95 19.30 -54.30
CA VAL A 1044 -18.11 17.92 -53.87
C VAL A 1044 -18.72 17.15 -55.03
N TYR A 1045 -17.99 16.18 -55.57
CA TYR A 1045 -18.48 15.34 -56.64
C TYR A 1045 -19.38 14.25 -56.05
N THR A 1046 -20.63 14.21 -56.49
CA THR A 1046 -21.64 13.21 -56.08
C THR A 1046 -22.04 12.29 -57.23
N THR A 1047 -21.30 12.34 -58.33
CA THR A 1047 -21.57 11.60 -59.56
C THR A 1047 -20.89 10.24 -59.49
N ASP A 1048 -21.65 9.15 -59.65
CA ASP A 1048 -21.11 7.79 -59.64
C ASP A 1048 -20.26 7.51 -60.91
N LEU A 1049 -19.41 6.48 -60.89
CA LEU A 1049 -18.60 6.07 -62.04
C LEU A 1049 -19.44 5.78 -63.29
N ASN A 1050 -20.62 5.18 -63.12
CA ASN A 1050 -21.53 4.92 -64.24
C ASN A 1050 -22.07 6.23 -64.82
N GLU A 1051 -22.47 7.15 -63.96
CA GLU A 1051 -22.98 8.46 -64.34
C GLU A 1051 -21.91 9.27 -65.08
N ILE A 1052 -20.65 9.30 -64.59
CA ILE A 1052 -19.52 9.97 -65.27
C ILE A 1052 -19.28 9.36 -66.66
N TYR A 1053 -19.24 8.03 -66.77
CA TYR A 1053 -19.04 7.35 -68.04
C TYR A 1053 -20.17 7.64 -69.03
N ASP A 1054 -21.42 7.52 -68.57
CA ASP A 1054 -22.59 7.70 -69.43
C ASP A 1054 -22.75 9.16 -69.87
N GLU A 1055 -22.42 10.13 -69.00
CA GLU A 1055 -22.38 11.56 -69.35
C GLU A 1055 -21.30 11.87 -70.39
N PHE A 1056 -20.10 11.29 -70.24
CA PHE A 1056 -19.02 11.47 -71.21
C PHE A 1056 -19.44 10.98 -72.60
N ILE A 1057 -20.04 9.79 -72.68
CA ILE A 1057 -20.57 9.24 -73.93
C ILE A 1057 -21.75 10.08 -74.45
N ALA A 1058 -22.63 10.58 -73.59
CA ALA A 1058 -23.76 11.42 -73.98
C ALA A 1058 -23.30 12.73 -74.63
N LYS A 1059 -22.23 13.37 -74.15
CA LYS A 1059 -21.65 14.58 -74.77
C LYS A 1059 -21.15 14.31 -76.19
N ILE A 1060 -20.50 13.16 -76.44
CA ILE A 1060 -20.06 12.78 -77.79
C ILE A 1060 -21.26 12.52 -78.71
N ILE A 1061 -22.31 11.85 -78.20
CA ILE A 1061 -23.54 11.63 -78.95
C ILE A 1061 -24.23 12.97 -79.26
N GLN A 1062 -24.27 13.90 -78.33
CA GLN A 1062 -24.82 15.23 -78.56
C GLN A 1062 -24.06 15.99 -79.64
N TYR A 1063 -22.72 15.88 -79.67
CA TYR A 1063 -21.92 16.45 -80.76
C TYR A 1063 -22.25 15.78 -82.11
N PHE A 1064 -22.43 14.46 -82.12
CA PHE A 1064 -22.88 13.73 -83.30
C PHE A 1064 -24.28 14.19 -83.77
N ASP A 1065 -25.22 14.37 -82.85
CA ASP A 1065 -26.57 14.87 -83.16
C ASP A 1065 -26.56 16.33 -83.63
N ASP A 1066 -25.64 17.16 -83.12
CA ASP A 1066 -25.44 18.52 -83.62
C ASP A 1066 -24.93 18.52 -85.07
N ILE A 1067 -24.05 17.58 -85.44
CA ILE A 1067 -23.65 17.38 -86.85
C ILE A 1067 -24.87 17.00 -87.70
N VAL A 1068 -25.72 16.10 -87.23
CA VAL A 1068 -26.97 15.73 -87.91
C VAL A 1068 -27.87 16.95 -88.08
N LEU A 1069 -28.04 17.78 -87.05
CA LEU A 1069 -28.86 18.98 -87.11
C LEU A 1069 -28.29 20.02 -88.08
N ARG A 1070 -26.96 20.18 -88.13
CA ARG A 1070 -26.29 21.02 -89.14
C ARG A 1070 -26.60 20.50 -90.54
N ILE A 1071 -26.52 19.18 -90.78
CA ILE A 1071 -26.89 18.57 -92.07
C ILE A 1071 -28.35 18.88 -92.42
N THR A 1072 -29.29 18.70 -91.48
CA THR A 1072 -30.71 19.02 -91.69
C THR A 1072 -30.92 20.49 -92.03
N LYS A 1073 -30.29 21.41 -91.29
CA LYS A 1073 -30.37 22.84 -91.54
C LYS A 1073 -29.80 23.22 -92.92
N ARG A 1074 -28.74 22.55 -93.38
CA ARG A 1074 -28.20 22.76 -94.73
C ARG A 1074 -29.16 22.34 -95.84
N PHE A 1075 -30.03 21.36 -95.60
CA PHE A 1075 -31.12 21.05 -96.53
C PHE A 1075 -32.17 22.16 -96.62
N GLU A 1076 -32.43 22.87 -95.51
CA GLU A 1076 -33.44 23.93 -95.43
C GLU A 1076 -32.95 25.28 -96.01
N GLU A 1077 -31.67 25.60 -95.87
CA GLU A 1077 -31.10 26.92 -96.24
C GLU A 1077 -31.00 27.19 -97.77
N SER A 1078 -31.40 26.26 -98.64
CA SER A 1078 -31.42 26.42 -100.12
C SER A 1078 -30.09 26.95 -100.72
N ASP A 1079 -28.95 26.65 -100.08
CA ASP A 1079 -27.64 27.10 -100.51
C ASP A 1079 -27.05 26.15 -101.57
N SER A 1080 -26.45 26.73 -102.60
CA SER A 1080 -25.87 26.00 -103.73
C SER A 1080 -24.73 25.06 -103.36
N HIS A 1081 -24.05 25.24 -102.23
CA HIS A 1081 -22.96 24.36 -101.80
C HIS A 1081 -23.38 23.32 -100.74
N ALA A 1082 -24.69 23.12 -100.52
CA ALA A 1082 -25.21 22.27 -99.46
C ALA A 1082 -24.64 20.83 -99.49
N LEU A 1083 -24.63 20.16 -100.64
CA LEU A 1083 -24.22 18.75 -100.74
C LEU A 1083 -22.71 18.50 -100.62
N GLU A 1084 -21.86 19.48 -100.95
CA GLU A 1084 -20.41 19.37 -100.79
C GLU A 1084 -20.03 19.55 -99.31
N ASN A 1085 -20.64 20.54 -98.65
CA ASN A 1085 -20.49 20.78 -97.22
C ASN A 1085 -21.10 19.65 -96.36
N ILE A 1086 -22.19 19.03 -96.81
CA ILE A 1086 -22.76 17.84 -96.15
C ILE A 1086 -21.79 16.65 -96.25
N GLY A 1087 -21.03 16.51 -97.34
CA GLY A 1087 -20.03 15.46 -97.47
C GLY A 1087 -18.97 15.51 -96.39
N GLU A 1088 -18.47 16.71 -96.07
CA GLU A 1088 -17.51 16.91 -94.98
C GLU A 1088 -18.11 16.57 -93.60
N LEU A 1089 -19.39 16.93 -93.37
CA LEU A 1089 -20.09 16.61 -92.12
C LEU A 1089 -20.37 15.10 -91.96
N VAL A 1090 -20.65 14.39 -93.04
CA VAL A 1090 -20.84 12.93 -93.03
C VAL A 1090 -19.50 12.21 -92.81
N GLU A 1091 -18.40 12.74 -93.34
CA GLU A 1091 -17.05 12.25 -93.01
C GLU A 1091 -16.77 12.39 -91.51
N ASP A 1092 -17.11 13.54 -90.91
CA ASP A 1092 -16.96 13.76 -89.47
C ASP A 1092 -17.83 12.78 -88.63
N MET A 1093 -19.06 12.50 -89.06
CA MET A 1093 -19.91 11.46 -88.46
C MET A 1093 -19.26 10.08 -88.51
N ASN A 1094 -18.65 9.72 -89.65
CA ASN A 1094 -17.97 8.44 -89.82
C ASN A 1094 -16.72 8.31 -88.95
N VAL A 1095 -15.96 9.40 -88.82
CA VAL A 1095 -14.78 9.47 -87.97
C VAL A 1095 -15.16 9.28 -86.49
N ILE A 1096 -16.22 9.90 -86.01
CA ILE A 1096 -16.73 9.72 -84.64
C ILE A 1096 -17.26 8.30 -84.41
N ARG A 1097 -17.92 7.71 -85.42
CA ARG A 1097 -18.43 6.33 -85.37
C ARG A 1097 -17.34 5.25 -85.42
N THR A 1098 -16.06 5.62 -85.51
CA THR A 1098 -14.97 4.68 -85.25
C THR A 1098 -14.88 4.27 -83.78
N ILE A 1099 -15.48 5.06 -82.88
CA ILE A 1099 -15.64 4.74 -81.46
C ILE A 1099 -16.79 3.72 -81.30
N PRO A 1100 -16.53 2.49 -80.84
CA PRO A 1100 -17.54 1.41 -80.83
C PRO A 1100 -18.81 1.73 -80.04
N GLU A 1101 -18.68 2.37 -78.88
CA GLU A 1101 -19.82 2.77 -78.05
C GLU A 1101 -20.71 3.81 -78.72
N VAL A 1102 -20.12 4.72 -79.48
CA VAL A 1102 -20.85 5.77 -80.18
C VAL A 1102 -21.50 5.20 -81.43
N GLU A 1103 -20.81 4.31 -82.16
CA GLU A 1103 -21.36 3.59 -83.32
C GLU A 1103 -22.69 2.91 -82.96
N SER A 1104 -22.68 2.12 -81.88
CA SER A 1104 -23.84 1.34 -81.45
C SER A 1104 -25.02 2.22 -81.04
N LYS A 1105 -24.76 3.36 -80.37
CA LYS A 1105 -25.80 4.29 -79.89
C LYS A 1105 -26.31 5.23 -80.98
N THR A 1106 -25.52 5.50 -82.03
CA THR A 1106 -25.87 6.44 -83.12
C THR A 1106 -26.31 5.76 -84.42
N ALA A 1107 -26.21 4.42 -84.53
CA ALA A 1107 -26.52 3.65 -85.74
C ALA A 1107 -27.84 4.03 -86.41
N ARG A 1108 -28.93 4.10 -85.63
CA ARG A 1108 -30.26 4.44 -86.16
C ARG A 1108 -30.30 5.87 -86.74
N THR A 1109 -29.78 6.84 -85.99
CA THR A 1109 -29.73 8.25 -86.40
C THR A 1109 -28.85 8.45 -87.63
N TYR A 1110 -27.69 7.76 -87.68
CA TYR A 1110 -26.79 7.76 -88.82
C TYR A 1110 -27.50 7.29 -90.09
N TYR A 1111 -28.06 6.08 -90.09
CA TYR A 1111 -28.70 5.52 -91.29
C TYR A 1111 -29.92 6.33 -91.72
N SER A 1112 -30.71 6.85 -90.77
CA SER A 1112 -31.82 7.76 -91.10
C SER A 1112 -31.34 9.06 -91.73
N THR A 1113 -30.21 9.62 -91.26
CA THR A 1113 -29.61 10.82 -91.86
C THR A 1113 -29.09 10.55 -93.27
N VAL A 1114 -28.43 9.40 -93.48
CA VAL A 1114 -28.00 8.93 -94.81
C VAL A 1114 -29.19 8.70 -95.74
N GLU A 1115 -30.31 8.18 -95.24
CA GLU A 1115 -31.55 8.01 -95.99
C GLU A 1115 -32.18 9.38 -96.36
N ASN A 1116 -32.18 10.35 -95.45
CA ASN A 1116 -32.63 11.72 -95.76
C ASN A 1116 -31.73 12.39 -96.81
N ILE A 1117 -30.40 12.20 -96.74
CA ILE A 1117 -29.46 12.65 -97.79
C ILE A 1117 -29.81 12.01 -99.13
N ARG A 1118 -30.13 10.71 -99.13
CA ARG A 1118 -30.56 9.99 -100.32
C ARG A 1118 -31.86 10.54 -100.89
N ASP A 1119 -32.87 10.76 -100.06
CA ASP A 1119 -34.16 11.28 -100.49
C ASP A 1119 -34.04 12.70 -101.06
N TYR A 1120 -33.20 13.53 -100.46
CA TYR A 1120 -32.86 14.86 -100.98
C TYR A 1120 -32.13 14.79 -102.32
N MET A 1121 -31.18 13.86 -102.48
CA MET A 1121 -30.52 13.64 -103.77
C MET A 1121 -31.50 13.16 -104.85
N ASP A 1122 -32.42 12.26 -104.50
CA ASP A 1122 -33.47 11.80 -105.41
C ASP A 1122 -34.47 12.93 -105.72
N GLN A 1123 -34.73 13.85 -104.79
CA GLN A 1123 -35.54 15.06 -105.00
C GLN A 1123 -34.84 16.05 -105.94
N LEU A 1124 -33.57 16.39 -105.71
CA LEU A 1124 -32.80 17.25 -106.63
C LEU A 1124 -32.73 16.67 -108.04
N ARG A 1125 -32.59 15.35 -108.17
CA ARG A 1125 -32.67 14.65 -109.45
C ARG A 1125 -34.05 14.82 -110.10
N ARG A 1126 -35.13 14.66 -109.34
CA ARG A 1126 -36.50 14.91 -109.82
C ARG A 1126 -36.72 16.37 -110.21
N ASP A 1127 -36.18 17.32 -109.46
CA ASP A 1127 -36.28 18.75 -109.75
C ASP A 1127 -35.50 19.11 -111.02
N VAL A 1128 -34.32 18.51 -111.27
CA VAL A 1128 -33.60 18.62 -112.55
C VAL A 1128 -34.41 17.98 -113.68
N GLY A 1129 -35.00 16.79 -113.47
CA GLY A 1129 -35.88 16.15 -114.44
C GLY A 1129 -37.11 17.00 -114.78
N ASN A 1130 -37.75 17.61 -113.78
CA ASN A 1130 -38.87 18.52 -113.95
C ASN A 1130 -38.45 19.82 -114.62
N GLN A 1131 -37.29 20.40 -114.30
CA GLN A 1131 -36.74 21.58 -115.00
C GLN A 1131 -36.42 21.27 -116.47
N LEU A 1132 -35.95 20.05 -116.78
CA LEU A 1132 -35.79 19.56 -118.16
C LEU A 1132 -37.15 19.38 -118.85
N ILE A 1133 -38.20 18.93 -118.15
CA ILE A 1133 -39.57 18.81 -118.71
C ILE A 1133 -40.24 20.18 -118.88
N ASP A 1134 -40.15 21.07 -117.90
CA ASP A 1134 -40.70 22.44 -117.94
C ASP A 1134 -40.04 23.27 -119.04
N SER A 1135 -38.74 23.07 -119.29
CA SER A 1135 -38.04 23.67 -120.44
C SER A 1135 -38.45 23.06 -121.79
N ILE A 1136 -39.06 21.86 -121.82
CA ILE A 1136 -39.77 21.35 -123.00
C ILE A 1136 -41.13 22.05 -123.13
N ASP A 1137 -41.93 22.18 -122.07
CA ASP A 1137 -43.32 22.64 -122.20
C ASP A 1137 -43.53 24.15 -122.30
N GLN A 1138 -42.60 25.00 -121.82
CA GLN A 1138 -42.69 26.47 -121.96
C GLN A 1138 -41.37 27.10 -122.48
N PRO A 1139 -41.27 27.43 -123.79
CA PRO A 1139 -40.04 27.96 -124.38
C PRO A 1139 -39.75 29.46 -124.09
N SER A 1140 -40.59 30.17 -123.34
CA SER A 1140 -40.61 31.65 -123.36
C SER A 1140 -40.23 32.37 -122.07
N GLU A 1141 -39.94 31.69 -120.96
CA GLU A 1141 -39.26 32.31 -119.82
C GLU A 1141 -38.00 31.52 -119.49
N SER A 1142 -36.87 32.23 -119.44
CA SER A 1142 -35.55 31.65 -119.21
C SER A 1142 -35.50 30.93 -117.87
N ILE A 1143 -35.73 29.62 -117.86
CA ILE A 1143 -34.94 28.74 -117.01
C ILE A 1143 -33.51 29.00 -117.48
N THR A 1144 -32.79 29.82 -116.72
CA THR A 1144 -31.47 30.27 -117.12
C THR A 1144 -30.60 29.02 -117.20
N ASP A 1145 -29.92 28.77 -118.32
CA ASP A 1145 -28.94 27.67 -118.46
C ASP A 1145 -27.99 27.57 -117.26
N LYS A 1146 -27.76 28.71 -116.56
CA LYS A 1146 -27.05 28.77 -115.29
C LYS A 1146 -27.67 27.97 -114.14
N GLN A 1147 -28.99 27.88 -113.96
CA GLN A 1147 -29.63 27.10 -112.89
C GLN A 1147 -29.52 25.59 -113.15
N LEU A 1148 -29.76 25.15 -114.38
CA LEU A 1148 -29.63 23.75 -114.77
C LEU A 1148 -28.17 23.28 -114.69
N ILE A 1149 -27.21 24.07 -115.21
CA ILE A 1149 -25.77 23.77 -115.11
C ILE A 1149 -25.32 23.74 -113.64
N ARG A 1150 -25.89 24.61 -112.79
CA ARG A 1150 -25.61 24.65 -111.34
C ARG A 1150 -26.11 23.38 -110.65
N SER A 1151 -27.37 22.99 -110.83
CA SER A 1151 -27.93 21.74 -110.26
C SER A 1151 -27.23 20.47 -110.75
N LEU A 1152 -26.85 20.41 -112.04
CA LEU A 1152 -26.07 19.30 -112.61
C LEU A 1152 -24.64 19.25 -112.07
N SER A 1153 -23.99 20.40 -111.89
CA SER A 1153 -22.66 20.47 -111.26
C SER A 1153 -22.72 20.04 -109.79
N HIS A 1154 -23.79 20.35 -109.07
CA HIS A 1154 -23.99 19.90 -107.69
C HIS A 1154 -24.18 18.39 -107.58
N LEU A 1155 -25.02 17.78 -108.43
CA LEU A 1155 -25.16 16.33 -108.51
C LEU A 1155 -23.87 15.63 -108.96
N LYS A 1156 -23.05 16.28 -109.80
CA LYS A 1156 -21.74 15.73 -110.18
C LYS A 1156 -20.77 15.71 -109.00
N ASN A 1157 -20.80 16.73 -108.14
CA ASN A 1157 -19.88 16.86 -107.01
C ASN A 1157 -20.29 16.01 -105.78
N THR A 1158 -21.33 15.17 -105.85
CA THR A 1158 -21.75 14.28 -104.76
C THR A 1158 -21.18 12.86 -104.83
N HIS A 1159 -20.09 12.64 -105.57
CA HIS A 1159 -19.46 11.32 -105.68
C HIS A 1159 -19.08 10.72 -104.32
N TRP A 1160 -18.85 11.54 -103.29
CA TRP A 1160 -18.57 11.07 -101.93
C TRP A 1160 -19.70 10.18 -101.35
N ILE A 1161 -20.94 10.30 -101.82
CA ILE A 1161 -22.08 9.45 -101.39
C ILE A 1161 -21.83 7.97 -101.71
N GLU A 1162 -21.03 7.67 -102.74
CA GLU A 1162 -20.65 6.30 -103.11
C GLU A 1162 -19.89 5.57 -101.99
N SER A 1163 -19.15 6.32 -101.16
CA SER A 1163 -18.44 5.77 -99.99
C SER A 1163 -19.36 5.40 -98.82
N VAL A 1164 -20.57 5.95 -98.79
CA VAL A 1164 -21.56 5.77 -97.72
C VAL A 1164 -22.71 4.86 -98.15
N ASN A 1165 -23.03 4.83 -99.44
CA ASN A 1165 -24.09 4.03 -100.04
C ASN A 1165 -23.68 3.56 -101.45
N PRO A 1166 -22.95 2.44 -101.55
CA PRO A 1166 -22.39 1.94 -102.80
C PRO A 1166 -23.46 1.65 -103.87
N GLY A 1167 -23.20 2.09 -105.10
CA GLY A 1167 -24.01 1.92 -106.31
C GLY A 1167 -25.08 3.00 -106.50
N LYS A 1168 -25.36 3.85 -105.50
CA LYS A 1168 -26.47 4.80 -105.56
C LYS A 1168 -26.14 6.07 -106.36
N TYR A 1169 -24.91 6.57 -106.27
CA TYR A 1169 -24.48 7.71 -107.09
C TYR A 1169 -24.48 7.32 -108.58
N ASP A 1170 -23.88 6.17 -108.89
CA ASP A 1170 -23.83 5.63 -110.25
C ASP A 1170 -25.23 5.36 -110.83
N THR A 1171 -26.13 4.78 -110.03
CA THR A 1171 -27.52 4.55 -110.46
C THR A 1171 -28.25 5.88 -110.72
N SER A 1172 -28.15 6.86 -109.83
CA SER A 1172 -28.82 8.15 -110.01
C SER A 1172 -28.22 8.96 -111.16
N MET A 1173 -26.91 8.91 -111.38
CA MET A 1173 -26.22 9.60 -112.48
C MET A 1173 -26.51 8.92 -113.84
N ASN A 1174 -26.57 7.59 -113.89
CA ASN A 1174 -26.97 6.85 -115.09
C ASN A 1174 -28.44 7.12 -115.47
N GLN A 1175 -29.34 7.15 -114.48
CA GLN A 1175 -30.75 7.51 -114.72
C GLN A 1175 -30.91 8.96 -115.17
N LEU A 1176 -30.15 9.90 -114.58
CA LEU A 1176 -30.14 11.29 -115.05
C LEU A 1176 -29.56 11.41 -116.47
N LYS A 1177 -28.52 10.63 -116.79
CA LYS A 1177 -27.95 10.54 -118.14
C LYS A 1177 -28.98 10.02 -119.15
N GLU A 1178 -29.74 8.99 -118.80
CA GLU A 1178 -30.87 8.51 -119.61
C GLU A 1178 -31.94 9.59 -119.79
N GLN A 1179 -32.34 10.31 -118.72
CA GLN A 1179 -33.30 11.41 -118.80
C GLN A 1179 -32.80 12.60 -119.65
N VAL A 1180 -31.51 12.93 -119.59
CA VAL A 1180 -30.89 13.97 -120.44
C VAL A 1180 -30.80 13.52 -121.89
N ILE A 1181 -30.49 12.24 -122.14
CA ILE A 1181 -30.52 11.64 -123.50
C ILE A 1181 -31.95 11.67 -124.03
N GLU A 1182 -32.94 11.29 -123.23
CA GLU A 1182 -34.35 11.29 -123.59
C GLU A 1182 -34.86 12.73 -123.84
N TYR A 1183 -34.46 13.70 -123.02
CA TYR A 1183 -34.68 15.14 -123.26
C TYR A 1183 -34.04 15.60 -124.59
N ALA A 1184 -32.79 15.24 -124.84
CA ALA A 1184 -32.09 15.60 -126.08
C ALA A 1184 -32.73 14.96 -127.32
N GLU A 1185 -33.19 13.71 -127.22
CA GLU A 1185 -33.94 13.00 -128.26
C GLU A 1185 -35.33 13.61 -128.48
N GLN A 1186 -36.05 13.99 -127.42
CA GLN A 1186 -37.35 14.67 -127.52
C GLN A 1186 -37.20 16.08 -128.12
N LEU A 1187 -36.17 16.85 -127.74
CA LEU A 1187 -35.79 18.11 -128.38
C LEU A 1187 -35.42 17.91 -129.84
N GLN A 1188 -34.64 16.88 -130.19
CA GLN A 1188 -34.34 16.51 -131.57
C GLN A 1188 -35.61 16.14 -132.35
N SER A 1189 -36.55 15.42 -131.74
CA SER A 1189 -37.82 15.04 -132.36
C SER A 1189 -38.73 16.26 -132.60
N ARG A 1190 -38.71 17.25 -131.70
CA ARG A 1190 -39.41 18.54 -131.85
C ARG A 1190 -38.74 19.45 -132.87
N LEU A 1191 -37.41 19.55 -132.87
CA LEU A 1191 -36.62 20.26 -133.89
C LEU A 1191 -36.74 19.63 -135.29
N LYS A 1192 -37.09 18.33 -135.39
CA LYS A 1192 -37.45 17.65 -136.65
C LYS A 1192 -38.93 17.82 -137.04
N LYS A 1193 -39.80 18.24 -136.11
CA LYS A 1193 -41.23 18.56 -136.35
C LYS A 1193 -41.48 20.05 -136.59
N THR A 1194 -40.48 20.90 -136.35
CA THR A 1194 -40.38 22.28 -136.85
C THR A 1194 -39.59 22.25 -138.14
#